data_AF-A0A965DPC3-F1
#
_entry.id   AF-A0A965DPC3-F1
#
_cell.length_a   1.000
_cell.length_b   1.000
_cell.length_c   1.000
_cell.angle_alpha   90.00
_cell.angle_beta   90.00
_cell.angle_gamma   90.00
#
_symmetry.space_group_name_H-M   'P 1'
#
loop_
_entity.id
_entity.type
_entity.pdbx_description
1 polymer ?
#
loop_
_entity_poly.entity_id
_entity_poly.type
_entity_poly.pdbx_seq_one_letter_code
_entity_poly.pdbx_strand_id
1 'polypeptide(L)'
;MDYLDTAITAQTNYKLVDTSLTRKKSLLQKAFSAQQLAQQKQKSIDSLFHVGDSLLALLKWQDAEKTYKLVLKFDPKSEKLQAKLKTIAAIKKEEDDRKKELTACKKNRDDCTRLASGKKYKEAITAINKNKTLMRIPQSLRDAVAVTVDSLNLLIKEQNLDKEVKTAMDAAKKIKGNNAAMKSALEKVTALIGNYESTAKQATTFSELDRTITQYVDGEIKKGYDLQSKQDYDKAIQVYDQTKDILAFTHDAASKQTKVSDIDQKVEAAKKAKEQDLQNFNVAITKVKNALDSLTFDAKYGANYQPKVALGIVKTLLANSPLKQKLTTPEVSALKTRLTKLESYFNPNAKLLKNMAVKDSTKALQAANEFLTKAGVAEVGKLEMSFLKNKIDSIQAKMKITPAASSSNTVRGIILSPPPGAKLFTGNPSVLQTSLSSSADRQAQRVRNAWDKLKASVDDANYRAAVQHEEAVRANRNFVETQEAVRSQLSQAEAESAKKRESANRELVNETQTEIAERNLANQALTERMADIQDEQRNRHDSIMAHQLDNHNLAREATRDFVDSMNVLKTQKEVEAAEQNKALDQAQRKAVNDNQTAIYLADQAALEQTKRAQRAQEERMNFVKVETYTPNYLKNDSGQCFPWNAMTELVYTYEDAFGFQIGKVVRRVVVNAQGYGVVYEQTVNESGTSSFTLNGQPITENIWLHDSNGSPFLSEGGPIKPPNCP
;
A
#
# COMPACT_ATOMS: atom_id res chain seq x y z
N MET A 1 92.18 36.44 81.89
CA MET A 1 92.16 36.81 83.32
C MET A 1 93.59 36.77 83.83
N ASP A 2 94.25 35.63 83.74
CA ASP A 2 95.66 35.35 83.45
C ASP A 2 96.63 36.48 83.85
N TYR A 3 96.76 37.56 83.05
CA TYR A 3 97.62 38.71 83.35
C TYR A 3 97.36 39.35 84.74
N LEU A 4 96.09 39.53 85.14
CA LEU A 4 95.73 40.01 86.47
C LEU A 4 95.99 38.96 87.56
N ASP A 5 95.89 37.68 87.23
CA ASP A 5 96.20 36.59 88.15
C ASP A 5 97.72 36.53 88.42
N THR A 6 98.55 36.57 87.38
CA THR A 6 100.01 36.71 87.49
C THR A 6 100.41 37.98 88.25
N ALA A 7 99.76 39.12 87.98
CA ALA A 7 100.03 40.37 88.68
C ALA A 7 99.70 40.29 90.18
N ILE A 8 98.54 39.73 90.56
CA ILE A 8 98.15 39.54 91.96
C ILE A 8 99.07 38.53 92.66
N THR A 9 99.50 37.45 91.99
CA THR A 9 100.48 36.50 92.53
C THR A 9 101.83 37.18 92.80
N ALA A 10 102.36 37.94 91.83
CA ALA A 10 103.61 38.68 92.01
C ALA A 10 103.49 39.71 93.15
N GLN A 11 102.40 40.47 93.18
CA GLN A 11 102.11 41.45 94.23
C GLN A 11 102.07 40.82 95.63
N THR A 12 101.48 39.62 95.75
CA THR A 12 101.45 38.83 96.99
C THR A 12 102.85 38.39 97.42
N ASN A 13 103.65 37.89 96.47
CA ASN A 13 105.04 37.48 96.72
C ASN A 13 105.93 38.64 97.22
N TYR A 14 105.69 39.87 96.73
CA TYR A 14 106.39 41.08 97.17
C TYR A 14 105.73 41.80 98.37
N LYS A 15 104.70 41.22 99.01
CA LYS A 15 103.98 41.79 100.17
C LYS A 15 103.40 43.20 99.95
N LEU A 16 103.06 43.56 98.72
CA LEU A 16 102.58 44.91 98.36
C LEU A 16 101.08 45.09 98.67
N VAL A 17 100.77 45.88 99.71
CA VAL A 17 99.40 46.08 100.23
C VAL A 17 98.60 47.08 99.39
N ASP A 18 98.26 46.71 98.15
CA ASP A 18 97.27 47.43 97.31
C ASP A 18 96.08 46.52 96.95
N THR A 19 94.88 46.88 97.38
CA THR A 19 93.66 46.12 97.08
C THR A 19 93.04 46.47 95.72
N SER A 20 93.59 47.46 94.99
CA SER A 20 93.02 47.94 93.72
C SER A 20 92.99 46.87 92.64
N LEU A 21 94.03 46.02 92.55
CA LEU A 21 94.10 44.93 91.58
C LEU A 21 93.03 43.85 91.85
N THR A 22 92.85 43.44 93.10
CA THR A 22 91.78 42.52 93.51
C THR A 22 90.38 43.11 93.25
N ARG A 23 90.19 44.41 93.53
CA ARG A 23 88.92 45.11 93.24
C ARG A 23 88.66 45.20 91.72
N LYS A 24 89.68 45.50 90.91
CA LYS A 24 89.61 45.49 89.43
C LYS A 24 89.27 44.10 88.90
N LYS A 25 89.93 43.04 89.38
CA LYS A 25 89.61 41.64 89.01
C LYS A 25 88.16 41.29 89.33
N SER A 26 87.67 41.63 90.53
CA SER A 26 86.27 41.37 90.93
C SER A 26 85.25 42.12 90.05
N LEU A 27 85.52 43.39 89.72
CA LEU A 27 84.68 44.18 88.81
C LEU A 27 84.71 43.62 87.37
N LEU A 28 85.89 43.27 86.85
CA LEU A 28 86.05 42.68 85.53
C LEU A 28 85.34 41.33 85.42
N GLN A 29 85.43 40.49 86.47
CA GLN A 29 84.77 39.19 86.51
C GLN A 29 83.24 39.33 86.57
N LYS A 30 82.71 40.29 87.34
CA LYS A 30 81.27 40.64 87.33
C LYS A 30 80.82 41.15 85.95
N ALA A 31 81.61 42.02 85.32
CA ALA A 31 81.32 42.52 83.97
C ALA A 31 81.34 41.39 82.92
N PHE A 32 82.32 40.48 83.00
CA PHE A 32 82.43 39.33 82.11
C PHE A 32 81.27 38.34 82.30
N SER A 33 80.87 38.01 83.53
CA SER A 33 79.69 37.17 83.79
C SER A 33 78.39 37.84 83.32
N ALA A 34 78.26 39.16 83.49
CA ALA A 34 77.12 39.91 82.95
C ALA A 34 77.11 39.91 81.41
N GLN A 35 78.28 40.04 80.78
CA GLN A 35 78.43 39.95 79.32
C GLN A 35 78.10 38.55 78.79
N GLN A 36 78.57 37.48 79.45
CA GLN A 36 78.21 36.10 79.11
C GLN A 36 76.71 35.86 79.24
N LEU A 37 76.08 36.33 80.31
CA LEU A 37 74.63 36.20 80.52
C LEU A 37 73.84 37.00 79.47
N ALA A 38 74.30 38.20 79.08
CA ALA A 38 73.74 38.98 77.98
C ALA A 38 73.92 38.28 76.63
N GLN A 39 75.07 37.67 76.35
CA GLN A 39 75.32 36.89 75.13
C GLN A 39 74.46 35.61 75.06
N GLN A 40 74.30 34.88 76.18
CA GLN A 40 73.39 33.74 76.25
C GLN A 40 71.94 34.16 76.02
N LYS A 41 71.50 35.24 76.67
CA LYS A 41 70.18 35.85 76.44
C LYS A 41 69.96 36.21 74.97
N GLN A 42 70.93 36.86 74.33
CA GLN A 42 70.85 37.23 72.92
C GLN A 42 70.78 36.00 72.01
N LYS A 43 71.64 34.99 72.21
CA LYS A 43 71.59 33.71 71.48
C LYS A 43 70.23 33.01 71.61
N SER A 44 69.60 33.05 72.78
CA SER A 44 68.24 32.53 72.99
C SER A 44 67.18 33.32 72.21
N ILE A 45 67.28 34.66 72.19
CA ILE A 45 66.37 35.52 71.41
C ILE A 45 66.52 35.23 69.91
N ASP A 46 67.75 35.17 69.40
CA ASP A 46 68.01 34.94 67.97
C ASP A 46 67.61 33.51 67.53
N SER A 47 67.83 32.51 68.38
CA SER A 47 67.34 31.14 68.16
C SER A 47 65.80 31.10 68.09
N LEU A 48 65.10 31.77 69.00
CA LEU A 48 63.63 31.86 68.96
C LEU A 48 63.12 32.58 67.71
N PHE A 49 63.78 33.66 67.27
CA PHE A 49 63.46 34.27 65.98
C PHE A 49 63.72 33.34 64.80
N HIS A 50 64.85 32.62 64.76
CA HIS A 50 65.17 31.71 63.67
C HIS A 50 64.19 30.53 63.57
N VAL A 51 63.80 29.93 64.69
CA VAL A 51 62.77 28.87 64.74
C VAL A 51 61.39 29.42 64.37
N GLY A 52 61.02 30.60 64.84
CA GLY A 52 59.77 31.26 64.47
C GLY A 52 59.69 31.61 62.97
N ASP A 53 60.79 32.10 62.39
CA ASP A 53 60.93 32.41 60.97
C ASP A 53 60.81 31.13 60.12
N SER A 54 61.46 30.03 60.57
CA SER A 54 61.39 28.72 59.92
C SER A 54 59.99 28.11 59.96
N LEU A 55 59.30 28.20 61.10
CA LEU A 55 57.91 27.77 61.24
C LEU A 55 56.96 28.60 60.35
N LEU A 56 57.21 29.90 60.21
CA LEU A 56 56.43 30.79 59.35
C LEU A 56 56.67 30.51 57.85
N ALA A 57 57.91 30.19 57.46
CA ALA A 57 58.24 29.74 56.11
C ALA A 57 57.57 28.40 55.76
N LEU A 58 57.43 27.51 56.74
CA LEU A 58 56.64 26.27 56.64
C LEU A 58 55.11 26.48 56.78
N LEU A 59 54.63 27.73 56.70
CA LEU A 59 53.24 28.17 56.84
C LEU A 59 52.56 27.84 58.20
N LYS A 60 53.32 27.35 59.19
CA LYS A 60 52.84 27.01 60.54
C LYS A 60 52.74 28.27 61.42
N TRP A 61 51.93 29.25 60.98
CA TRP A 61 51.82 30.56 61.62
C TRP A 61 51.43 30.47 63.10
N GLN A 62 50.61 29.49 63.49
CA GLN A 62 50.19 29.26 64.88
C GLN A 62 51.35 28.85 65.79
N ASP A 63 52.29 28.05 65.28
CA ASP A 63 53.47 27.62 66.05
C ASP A 63 54.56 28.68 66.02
N ALA A 64 54.70 29.41 64.91
CA ALA A 64 55.50 30.63 64.87
C ALA A 64 55.02 31.66 65.90
N GLU A 65 53.71 31.86 66.07
CA GLU A 65 53.14 32.77 67.08
C GLU A 65 53.53 32.38 68.50
N LYS A 66 53.43 31.09 68.84
CA LYS A 66 53.86 30.54 70.14
C LYS A 66 55.36 30.78 70.35
N THR A 67 56.19 30.47 69.35
CA THR A 67 57.65 30.61 69.42
C THR A 67 58.07 32.07 69.59
N TYR A 68 57.57 33.00 68.76
CA TYR A 68 57.88 34.42 68.91
C TYR A 68 57.43 34.95 70.28
N LYS A 69 56.26 34.54 70.80
CA LYS A 69 55.78 34.96 72.13
C LYS A 69 56.70 34.55 73.28
N LEU A 70 57.58 33.55 73.12
CA LEU A 70 58.60 33.23 74.12
C LEU A 70 59.67 34.33 74.26
N VAL A 71 59.91 35.15 73.23
CA VAL A 71 60.86 36.28 73.26
C VAL A 71 60.44 37.32 74.31
N LEU A 72 59.15 37.46 74.63
CA LEU A 72 58.65 38.34 75.70
C LEU A 72 59.28 38.06 77.08
N LYS A 73 59.73 36.81 77.34
CA LYS A 73 60.42 36.44 78.59
C LYS A 73 61.83 37.02 78.70
N PHE A 74 62.40 37.46 77.58
CA PHE A 74 63.76 37.99 77.49
C PHE A 74 63.77 39.48 77.13
N ASP A 75 63.00 39.90 76.14
CA ASP A 75 62.84 41.30 75.73
C ASP A 75 61.36 41.66 75.51
N PRO A 76 60.68 42.23 76.53
CA PRO A 76 59.31 42.72 76.42
C PRO A 76 59.11 43.92 75.47
N LYS A 77 60.19 44.62 75.06
CA LYS A 77 60.14 45.83 74.24
C LYS A 77 60.64 45.63 72.81
N SER A 78 60.96 44.40 72.41
CA SER A 78 61.53 44.08 71.09
C SER A 78 60.65 44.55 69.93
N GLU A 79 61.11 45.55 69.17
CA GLU A 79 60.41 46.04 67.96
C GLU A 79 60.30 44.95 66.88
N LYS A 80 61.36 44.14 66.72
CA LYS A 80 61.39 42.97 65.83
C LYS A 80 60.29 41.97 66.17
N LEU A 81 60.01 41.75 67.46
CA LEU A 81 58.90 40.91 67.91
C LEU A 81 57.54 41.50 67.55
N GLN A 82 57.33 42.79 67.81
CA GLN A 82 56.07 43.47 67.48
C GLN A 82 55.78 43.40 65.97
N ALA A 83 56.80 43.59 65.13
CA ALA A 83 56.69 43.43 63.68
C ALA A 83 56.27 42.00 63.27
N LYS A 84 56.94 40.97 63.80
CA LYS A 84 56.62 39.56 63.50
C LYS A 84 55.21 39.17 63.95
N LEU A 85 54.77 39.61 65.13
CA LEU A 85 53.41 39.37 65.62
C LEU A 85 52.35 40.14 64.81
N LYS A 86 52.66 41.34 64.32
CA LYS A 86 51.79 42.09 63.39
C LYS A 86 51.61 41.36 62.05
N THR A 87 52.68 40.76 61.51
CA THR A 87 52.60 39.91 60.31
C THR A 87 51.70 38.69 60.54
N ILE A 88 51.84 38.00 61.68
CA ILE A 88 50.94 36.87 62.02
C ILE A 88 49.49 37.32 62.17
N ALA A 89 49.23 38.47 62.81
CA ALA A 89 47.87 38.99 62.95
C ALA A 89 47.21 39.27 61.58
N ALA A 90 47.98 39.71 60.59
CA ALA A 90 47.51 39.87 59.22
C ALA A 90 47.21 38.51 58.55
N ILE A 91 48.12 37.53 58.64
CA ILE A 91 47.94 36.18 58.10
C ILE A 91 46.71 35.48 58.71
N LYS A 92 46.53 35.59 60.03
CA LYS A 92 45.35 35.05 60.73
C LYS A 92 44.06 35.69 60.23
N LYS A 93 44.02 37.02 60.08
CA LYS A 93 42.85 37.72 59.55
C LYS A 93 42.52 37.26 58.12
N GLU A 94 43.54 37.09 57.28
CA GLU A 94 43.39 36.59 55.92
C GLU A 94 42.79 35.18 55.89
N GLU A 95 43.25 34.28 56.77
CA GLU A 95 42.67 32.94 56.90
C GLU A 95 41.24 32.96 57.44
N ASP A 96 40.94 33.76 58.47
CA ASP A 96 39.60 33.89 59.03
C ASP A 96 38.60 34.46 58.00
N ASP A 97 39.01 35.45 57.20
CA ASP A 97 38.18 36.02 56.13
C ASP A 97 38.00 35.05 54.95
N ARG A 98 39.07 34.38 54.50
CA ARG A 98 39.03 33.29 53.50
C ARG A 98 38.07 32.17 53.92
N LYS A 99 38.06 31.81 55.20
CA LYS A 99 37.19 30.78 55.76
C LYS A 99 35.71 31.19 55.72
N LYS A 100 35.38 32.45 56.03
CA LYS A 100 34.01 33.01 55.89
C LYS A 100 33.53 32.95 54.44
N GLU A 101 34.36 33.40 53.50
CA GLU A 101 34.02 33.37 52.07
C GLU A 101 33.83 31.94 51.55
N LEU A 102 34.64 30.97 52.01
CA LEU A 102 34.47 29.56 51.64
C LEU A 102 33.15 28.97 52.18
N THR A 103 32.74 29.33 53.40
CA THR A 103 31.42 28.95 53.95
C THR A 103 30.27 29.58 53.16
N ALA A 104 30.37 30.86 52.78
CA ALA A 104 29.38 31.52 51.92
C ALA A 104 29.31 30.86 50.53
N CYS A 105 30.46 30.53 49.94
CA CYS A 105 30.57 29.83 48.67
C CYS A 105 29.87 28.47 48.69
N LYS A 106 30.03 27.69 49.78
CA LYS A 106 29.29 26.44 49.97
C LYS A 106 27.78 26.69 50.03
N LYS A 107 27.31 27.60 50.91
CA LYS A 107 25.88 27.89 51.04
C LYS A 107 25.22 28.28 49.71
N ASN A 108 25.88 29.12 48.92
CA ASN A 108 25.37 29.55 47.61
C ASN A 108 25.29 28.38 46.60
N ARG A 109 26.21 27.40 46.68
CA ARG A 109 26.14 26.15 45.88
C ARG A 109 24.99 25.26 46.35
N ASP A 110 24.83 25.08 47.67
CA ASP A 110 23.75 24.27 48.25
C ASP A 110 22.36 24.86 47.89
N ASP A 111 22.22 26.19 47.97
CA ASP A 111 21.02 26.93 47.53
C ASP A 111 20.78 26.79 46.01
N CYS A 112 21.83 26.88 45.19
CA CYS A 112 21.74 26.67 43.74
C CYS A 112 21.21 25.27 43.40
N THR A 113 21.80 24.22 43.97
CA THR A 113 21.37 22.82 43.77
C THR A 113 19.91 22.64 44.17
N ARG A 114 19.52 23.12 45.37
CA ARG A 114 18.14 23.05 45.89
C ARG A 114 17.13 23.73 44.95
N LEU A 115 17.47 24.89 44.39
CA LEU A 115 16.62 25.63 43.45
C LEU A 115 16.57 24.95 42.07
N ALA A 116 17.68 24.38 41.60
CA ALA A 116 17.73 23.62 40.35
C ALA A 116 16.88 22.34 40.40
N SER A 117 16.94 21.57 41.49
CA SER A 117 16.07 20.41 41.71
C SER A 117 14.58 20.80 41.72
N GLY A 118 14.25 21.98 42.25
CA GLY A 118 12.91 22.57 42.18
C GLY A 118 12.52 23.17 40.83
N LYS A 119 13.30 22.94 39.75
CA LYS A 119 13.16 23.53 38.41
C LYS A 119 13.17 25.08 38.38
N LYS A 120 13.62 25.74 39.45
CA LYS A 120 13.71 27.21 39.59
C LYS A 120 15.05 27.73 39.05
N TYR A 121 15.40 27.38 37.81
CA TYR A 121 16.74 27.59 37.27
C TYR A 121 17.21 29.06 37.26
N LYS A 122 16.33 30.04 37.03
CA LYS A 122 16.67 31.48 37.12
C LYS A 122 17.05 31.90 38.56
N GLU A 123 16.39 31.35 39.57
CA GLU A 123 16.73 31.57 40.98
C GLU A 123 18.04 30.87 41.34
N ALA A 124 18.28 29.66 40.79
CA ALA A 124 19.54 28.93 40.96
C ALA A 124 20.74 29.69 40.36
N ILE A 125 20.60 30.23 39.14
CA ILE A 125 21.57 31.13 38.50
C ILE A 125 21.84 32.36 39.39
N THR A 126 20.79 32.93 39.99
CA THR A 126 20.93 34.06 40.92
C THR A 126 21.65 33.67 42.22
N ALA A 127 21.47 32.45 42.71
CA ALA A 127 22.18 31.93 43.87
C ALA A 127 23.67 31.69 43.61
N ILE A 128 24.02 30.99 42.51
CA ILE A 128 25.42 30.65 42.21
C ILE A 128 26.26 31.86 41.80
N ASN A 129 25.68 32.85 41.10
CA ASN A 129 26.40 34.07 40.71
C ASN A 129 26.90 34.90 41.90
N LYS A 130 26.33 34.74 43.11
CA LYS A 130 26.86 35.35 44.34
C LYS A 130 28.31 34.97 44.63
N ASN A 131 28.79 33.83 44.10
CA ASN A 131 30.18 33.42 44.27
C ASN A 131 31.16 34.25 43.43
N LYS A 132 30.70 34.98 42.41
CA LYS A 132 31.55 35.89 41.61
C LYS A 132 32.02 37.12 42.41
N THR A 133 31.34 37.48 43.50
CA THR A 133 31.74 38.60 44.37
C THR A 133 32.68 38.17 45.51
N LEU A 134 33.08 36.89 45.56
CA LEU A 134 33.99 36.36 46.58
C LEU A 134 35.44 36.37 46.06
N MET A 135 36.28 37.21 46.68
CA MET A 135 37.65 37.47 46.20
C MET A 135 38.68 36.47 46.73
N ARG A 136 38.43 35.81 47.87
CA ARG A 136 39.40 34.95 48.56
C ARG A 136 39.18 33.45 48.35
N ILE A 137 38.13 33.06 47.62
CA ILE A 137 37.90 31.65 47.27
C ILE A 137 38.88 31.18 46.17
N PRO A 138 39.23 29.87 46.11
CA PRO A 138 40.03 29.30 45.03
C PRO A 138 39.48 29.61 43.64
N GLN A 139 40.37 29.87 42.68
CA GLN A 139 40.00 30.28 41.32
C GLN A 139 39.09 29.25 40.63
N SER A 140 39.38 27.94 40.79
CA SER A 140 38.56 26.84 40.27
C SER A 140 37.10 26.86 40.78
N LEU A 141 36.82 27.42 41.96
CA LEU A 141 35.46 27.60 42.47
C LEU A 141 34.75 28.82 41.88
N ARG A 142 35.49 29.82 41.36
CA ARG A 142 34.95 30.92 40.55
C ARG A 142 34.67 30.47 39.13
N ASP A 143 35.61 29.79 38.49
CA ASP A 143 35.48 29.35 37.09
C ASP A 143 34.30 28.38 36.93
N ALA A 144 34.13 27.47 37.88
CA ALA A 144 32.99 26.55 37.93
C ALA A 144 31.61 27.25 38.03
N VAL A 145 31.54 28.55 38.38
CA VAL A 145 30.27 29.30 38.34
C VAL A 145 29.78 29.47 36.90
N ALA A 146 30.68 29.74 35.93
CA ALA A 146 30.29 29.90 34.54
C ALA A 146 29.66 28.61 33.99
N VAL A 147 30.39 27.50 34.09
CA VAL A 147 29.93 26.16 33.68
C VAL A 147 28.58 25.80 34.32
N THR A 148 28.39 26.08 35.62
CA THR A 148 27.13 25.83 36.32
C THR A 148 25.98 26.68 35.76
N VAL A 149 26.24 27.97 35.45
CA VAL A 149 25.24 28.87 34.85
C VAL A 149 24.87 28.43 33.43
N ASP A 150 25.83 27.96 32.64
CA ASP A 150 25.58 27.51 31.27
C ASP A 150 24.75 26.22 31.23
N SER A 151 25.03 25.24 32.11
CA SER A 151 24.15 24.08 32.28
C SER A 151 22.73 24.46 32.72
N LEU A 152 22.58 25.46 33.60
CA LEU A 152 21.27 25.97 34.02
C LEU A 152 20.55 26.73 32.89
N ASN A 153 21.27 27.39 32.00
CA ASN A 153 20.71 28.06 30.82
C ASN A 153 20.18 27.04 29.79
N LEU A 154 20.85 25.89 29.59
CA LEU A 154 20.34 24.79 28.77
C LEU A 154 19.02 24.23 29.34
N LEU A 155 18.97 23.98 30.65
CA LEU A 155 17.75 23.54 31.33
C LEU A 155 16.61 24.57 31.28
N ILE A 156 16.91 25.87 31.15
CA ILE A 156 15.89 26.92 30.88
C ILE A 156 15.34 26.82 29.46
N LYS A 157 16.18 26.57 28.44
CA LYS A 157 15.74 26.34 27.06
C LYS A 157 14.80 25.13 26.99
N GLU A 158 15.22 24.01 27.56
CA GLU A 158 14.43 22.77 27.60
C GLU A 158 13.07 22.98 28.30
N GLN A 159 13.07 23.64 29.46
CA GLN A 159 11.83 23.93 30.20
C GLN A 159 10.89 24.91 29.45
N ASN A 160 11.40 25.75 28.55
CA ASN A 160 10.56 26.60 27.73
C ASN A 160 9.97 25.81 26.56
N LEU A 161 10.76 24.96 25.91
CA LEU A 161 10.28 24.05 24.87
C LEU A 161 9.18 23.10 25.41
N ASP A 162 9.32 22.58 26.63
CA ASP A 162 8.28 21.80 27.32
C ASP A 162 6.93 22.55 27.37
N LYS A 163 6.95 23.86 27.64
CA LYS A 163 5.75 24.70 27.73
C LYS A 163 5.17 24.98 26.36
N GLU A 164 6.01 25.23 25.36
CA GLU A 164 5.58 25.51 23.98
C GLU A 164 4.97 24.28 23.33
N VAL A 165 5.63 23.12 23.44
CA VAL A 165 5.11 21.82 23.00
C VAL A 165 3.78 21.51 23.69
N LYS A 166 3.70 21.64 25.03
CA LYS A 166 2.44 21.43 25.75
C LYS A 166 1.33 22.38 25.30
N THR A 167 1.65 23.66 25.09
CA THR A 167 0.67 24.68 24.66
C THR A 167 0.15 24.40 23.25
N ALA A 168 1.02 23.96 22.33
CA ALA A 168 0.63 23.55 20.99
C ALA A 168 -0.20 22.26 21.00
N MET A 169 0.20 21.27 21.80
CA MET A 169 -0.52 20.00 22.00
C MET A 169 -1.92 20.23 22.59
N ASP A 170 -2.04 21.08 23.60
CA ASP A 170 -3.32 21.45 24.23
C ASP A 170 -4.15 22.44 23.40
N ALA A 171 -3.60 22.97 22.29
CA ALA A 171 -4.36 23.63 21.24
C ALA A 171 -4.89 22.60 20.22
N ALA A 172 -4.06 21.66 19.75
CA ALA A 172 -4.45 20.58 18.83
C ALA A 172 -5.63 19.76 19.39
N LYS A 173 -5.57 19.35 20.66
CA LYS A 173 -6.64 18.61 21.38
C LYS A 173 -8.02 19.31 21.39
N LYS A 174 -8.10 20.61 21.09
CA LYS A 174 -9.35 21.39 21.06
C LYS A 174 -9.99 21.45 19.67
N ILE A 175 -9.25 21.09 18.63
CA ILE A 175 -9.73 21.13 17.23
C ILE A 175 -10.63 19.92 16.98
N LYS A 176 -11.76 20.15 16.29
CA LYS A 176 -12.76 19.13 15.92
C LYS A 176 -13.37 19.51 14.58
N GLY A 177 -13.62 18.56 13.68
CA GLY A 177 -14.34 18.81 12.44
C GLY A 177 -13.63 19.66 11.37
N ASN A 178 -12.37 20.04 11.58
CA ASN A 178 -11.60 20.94 10.72
C ASN A 178 -10.17 20.42 10.51
N ASN A 179 -10.00 19.61 9.47
CA ASN A 179 -8.74 18.92 9.19
C ASN A 179 -7.63 19.88 8.76
N ALA A 180 -7.95 21.01 8.13
CA ALA A 180 -6.95 22.04 7.78
C ALA A 180 -6.34 22.67 9.04
N ALA A 181 -7.17 23.09 10.01
CA ALA A 181 -6.68 23.61 11.28
C ALA A 181 -5.92 22.54 12.09
N MET A 182 -6.39 21.29 12.08
CA MET A 182 -5.72 20.18 12.76
C MET A 182 -4.34 19.91 12.16
N LYS A 183 -4.22 19.87 10.82
CA LYS A 183 -2.95 19.71 10.11
C LYS A 183 -1.94 20.80 10.52
N SER A 184 -2.30 22.08 10.46
CA SER A 184 -1.39 23.16 10.86
C SER A 184 -1.03 23.15 12.36
N ALA A 185 -1.90 22.63 13.22
CA ALA A 185 -1.55 22.40 14.63
C ALA A 185 -0.54 21.24 14.79
N LEU A 186 -0.72 20.14 14.05
CA LEU A 186 0.20 18.99 14.06
C LEU A 186 1.57 19.34 13.47
N GLU A 187 1.61 20.08 12.35
CA GLU A 187 2.85 20.61 11.75
C GLU A 187 3.66 21.39 12.79
N LYS A 188 3.01 22.29 13.55
CA LYS A 188 3.64 23.05 14.63
C LYS A 188 4.10 22.16 15.80
N VAL A 189 3.31 21.17 16.22
CA VAL A 189 3.68 20.29 17.34
C VAL A 189 4.86 19.41 16.96
N THR A 190 4.85 18.79 15.78
CA THR A 190 5.96 17.96 15.27
C THR A 190 7.26 18.75 15.16
N ALA A 191 7.21 19.98 14.62
CA ALA A 191 8.39 20.86 14.56
C ALA A 191 8.96 21.18 15.96
N LEU A 192 8.09 21.46 16.94
CA LEU A 192 8.53 21.72 18.32
C LEU A 192 9.08 20.47 19.02
N ILE A 193 8.54 19.27 18.77
CA ILE A 193 9.09 18.02 19.31
C ILE A 193 10.48 17.73 18.73
N GLY A 194 10.69 18.01 17.44
CA GLY A 194 12.01 17.85 16.79
C GLY A 194 13.13 18.66 17.44
N ASN A 195 12.81 19.77 18.12
CA ASN A 195 13.78 20.62 18.82
C ASN A 195 14.29 20.04 20.16
N TYR A 196 13.79 18.90 20.64
CA TYR A 196 14.37 18.24 21.81
C TYR A 196 15.68 17.53 21.46
N GLU A 197 16.75 17.83 22.21
CA GLU A 197 18.05 17.13 22.09
C GLU A 197 17.99 15.63 22.46
N SER A 198 17.03 15.23 23.30
CA SER A 198 16.87 13.85 23.76
C SER A 198 15.89 13.06 22.89
N THR A 199 16.40 12.07 22.14
CA THR A 199 15.60 11.15 21.32
C THR A 199 14.57 10.34 22.12
N ALA A 200 14.88 9.96 23.37
CA ALA A 200 13.93 9.31 24.27
C ALA A 200 12.75 10.24 24.64
N LYS A 201 13.01 11.54 24.78
CA LYS A 201 11.99 12.57 25.03
C LYS A 201 11.16 12.85 23.77
N GLN A 202 11.80 12.90 22.60
CA GLN A 202 11.11 12.97 21.30
C GLN A 202 10.11 11.81 21.16
N ALA A 203 10.57 10.56 21.29
CA ALA A 203 9.75 9.36 21.15
C ALA A 203 8.56 9.33 22.13
N THR A 204 8.81 9.67 23.40
CA THR A 204 7.74 9.76 24.42
C THR A 204 6.70 10.81 24.05
N THR A 205 7.13 11.98 23.57
CA THR A 205 6.21 13.08 23.23
C THR A 205 5.46 12.82 21.92
N PHE A 206 6.08 12.13 20.95
CA PHE A 206 5.38 11.64 19.77
C PHE A 206 4.32 10.58 20.12
N SER A 207 4.54 9.74 21.13
CA SER A 207 3.49 8.82 21.61
C SER A 207 2.26 9.57 22.17
N GLU A 208 2.46 10.70 22.85
CA GLU A 208 1.35 11.59 23.26
C GLU A 208 0.67 12.28 22.06
N LEU A 209 1.42 12.61 21.00
CA LEU A 209 0.89 13.15 19.75
C LEU A 209 0.03 12.13 19.02
N ASP A 210 0.51 10.89 18.87
CA ASP A 210 -0.19 9.79 18.19
C ASP A 210 -1.51 9.45 18.88
N ARG A 211 -1.55 9.50 20.22
CA ARG A 211 -2.80 9.40 20.99
C ARG A 211 -3.77 10.54 20.70
N THR A 212 -3.25 11.77 20.54
CA THR A 212 -4.06 12.96 20.20
C THR A 212 -4.59 12.87 18.76
N ILE A 213 -3.78 12.42 17.80
CA ILE A 213 -4.18 12.16 16.41
C ILE A 213 -5.27 11.07 16.37
N THR A 214 -5.07 9.96 17.07
CA THR A 214 -6.02 8.84 17.12
C THR A 214 -7.40 9.30 17.60
N GLN A 215 -7.46 10.10 18.68
CA GLN A 215 -8.71 10.64 19.21
C GLN A 215 -9.42 11.60 18.24
N TYR A 216 -8.67 12.34 17.43
CA TYR A 216 -9.23 13.19 16.37
C TYR A 216 -9.79 12.35 15.22
N VAL A 217 -8.99 11.40 14.72
CA VAL A 217 -9.33 10.51 13.60
C VAL A 217 -10.59 9.69 13.90
N ASP A 218 -10.71 9.15 15.12
CA ASP A 218 -11.92 8.41 15.54
C ASP A 218 -13.17 9.29 15.58
N GLY A 219 -13.01 10.59 15.86
CA GLY A 219 -14.09 11.58 15.77
C GLY A 219 -14.54 11.83 14.33
N GLU A 220 -13.60 12.02 13.39
CA GLU A 220 -13.92 12.25 11.98
C GLU A 220 -14.43 10.98 11.27
N ILE A 221 -13.94 9.78 11.63
CA ILE A 221 -14.51 8.51 11.15
C ILE A 221 -15.98 8.38 11.59
N LYS A 222 -16.31 8.71 12.84
CA LYS A 222 -17.71 8.74 13.29
C LYS A 222 -18.56 9.74 12.51
N LYS A 223 -18.04 10.95 12.28
CA LYS A 223 -18.70 12.00 11.47
C LYS A 223 -18.93 11.54 10.02
N GLY A 224 -17.99 10.83 9.40
CA GLY A 224 -18.14 10.20 8.09
C GLY A 224 -19.25 9.14 8.08
N TYR A 225 -19.32 8.30 9.12
CA TYR A 225 -20.39 7.30 9.28
C TYR A 225 -21.78 7.95 9.49
N ASP A 226 -21.85 9.02 10.29
CA ASP A 226 -23.06 9.81 10.51
C ASP A 226 -23.57 10.51 9.23
N LEU A 227 -22.69 10.80 8.25
CA LEU A 227 -23.05 11.29 6.92
C LEU A 227 -23.50 10.14 6.00
N GLN A 228 -22.78 9.01 6.01
CA GLN A 228 -23.09 7.81 5.24
C GLN A 228 -24.48 7.24 5.61
N SER A 229 -24.84 7.23 6.89
CA SER A 229 -26.17 6.80 7.36
C SER A 229 -27.32 7.71 6.88
N LYS A 230 -27.01 8.97 6.57
CA LYS A 230 -27.96 9.97 6.01
C LYS A 230 -27.98 10.00 4.48
N GLN A 231 -27.33 9.03 3.82
CA GLN A 231 -27.16 8.95 2.37
C GLN A 231 -26.33 10.11 1.76
N ASP A 232 -25.60 10.88 2.57
CA ASP A 232 -24.72 11.98 2.14
C ASP A 232 -23.33 11.43 1.77
N TYR A 233 -23.33 10.44 0.87
CA TYR A 233 -22.19 9.56 0.60
C TYR A 233 -20.94 10.32 0.12
N ASP A 234 -21.12 11.37 -0.68
CA ASP A 234 -20.00 12.16 -1.20
C ASP A 234 -19.30 12.97 -0.10
N LYS A 235 -20.05 13.54 0.86
CA LYS A 235 -19.44 14.18 2.04
C LYS A 235 -18.84 13.17 3.00
N ALA A 236 -19.43 11.97 3.11
CA ALA A 236 -18.85 10.88 3.91
C ALA A 236 -17.46 10.47 3.39
N ILE A 237 -17.36 10.20 2.07
CA ILE A 237 -16.10 9.89 1.39
C ILE A 237 -15.11 11.05 1.54
N GLN A 238 -15.53 12.30 1.32
CA GLN A 238 -14.69 13.48 1.50
C GLN A 238 -14.09 13.58 2.92
N VAL A 239 -14.90 13.37 3.96
CA VAL A 239 -14.44 13.40 5.36
C VAL A 239 -13.46 12.26 5.66
N TYR A 240 -13.73 11.05 5.15
CA TYR A 240 -12.82 9.91 5.30
C TYR A 240 -11.46 10.18 4.62
N ASP A 241 -11.45 10.57 3.33
CA ASP A 241 -10.21 10.82 2.58
C ASP A 241 -9.42 12.01 3.15
N GLN A 242 -10.07 13.12 3.52
CA GLN A 242 -9.41 14.25 4.21
C GLN A 242 -8.83 13.88 5.57
N THR A 243 -9.23 12.76 6.17
CA THR A 243 -8.71 12.30 7.47
C THR A 243 -7.40 11.50 7.31
N LYS A 244 -7.09 11.00 6.10
CA LYS A 244 -5.80 10.36 5.78
C LYS A 244 -4.62 11.34 5.90
N ASP A 245 -4.83 12.60 5.49
CA ASP A 245 -3.85 13.68 5.64
C ASP A 245 -3.43 13.94 7.10
N ILE A 246 -4.30 13.60 8.06
CA ILE A 246 -4.01 13.74 9.50
C ILE A 246 -3.16 12.57 10.00
N LEU A 247 -3.38 11.36 9.47
CA LEU A 247 -2.54 10.19 9.76
C LEU A 247 -1.12 10.29 9.18
N ALA A 248 -0.86 11.23 8.27
CA ALA A 248 0.49 11.55 7.81
C ALA A 248 1.44 11.88 9.00
N PHE A 249 0.91 12.53 10.03
CA PHE A 249 1.64 12.98 11.22
C PHE A 249 1.83 11.91 12.30
N THR A 250 1.18 10.74 12.18
CA THR A 250 1.36 9.64 13.14
C THR A 250 2.76 9.06 13.02
N HIS A 251 3.47 8.95 14.16
CA HIS A 251 4.84 8.45 14.22
C HIS A 251 4.91 6.92 14.30
N ASP A 252 4.05 6.28 15.09
CA ASP A 252 3.92 4.82 15.07
C ASP A 252 3.36 4.32 13.72
N ALA A 253 4.23 3.70 12.95
CA ALA A 253 3.92 3.12 11.64
C ALA A 253 2.85 2.02 11.72
N ALA A 254 2.76 1.27 12.83
CA ALA A 254 1.77 0.21 12.98
C ALA A 254 0.36 0.79 13.13
N SER A 255 0.14 1.67 14.11
CA SER A 255 -1.14 2.36 14.32
C SER A 255 -1.56 3.17 13.09
N LYS A 256 -0.60 3.84 12.44
CA LYS A 256 -0.82 4.57 11.18
C LYS A 256 -1.37 3.65 10.09
N GLN A 257 -0.71 2.52 9.81
CA GLN A 257 -1.13 1.57 8.78
C GLN A 257 -2.50 0.94 9.11
N THR A 258 -2.75 0.62 10.38
CA THR A 258 -4.06 0.11 10.83
C THR A 258 -5.18 1.13 10.61
N LYS A 259 -4.96 2.41 10.95
CA LYS A 259 -5.97 3.47 10.78
C LYS A 259 -6.20 3.86 9.33
N VAL A 260 -5.17 3.87 8.48
CA VAL A 260 -5.34 4.07 7.02
C VAL A 260 -6.22 2.95 6.44
N SER A 261 -5.94 1.68 6.79
CA SER A 261 -6.74 0.53 6.35
C SER A 261 -8.21 0.58 6.80
N ASP A 262 -8.49 1.04 8.04
CA ASP A 262 -9.87 1.21 8.49
C ASP A 262 -10.62 2.31 7.70
N ILE A 263 -9.94 3.44 7.42
CA ILE A 263 -10.50 4.52 6.60
C ILE A 263 -10.76 4.05 5.17
N ASP A 264 -9.83 3.33 4.54
CA ASP A 264 -10.03 2.77 3.19
C ASP A 264 -11.23 1.81 3.14
N GLN A 265 -11.39 0.97 4.16
CA GLN A 265 -12.58 0.12 4.29
C GLN A 265 -13.87 0.93 4.45
N LYS A 266 -13.86 2.08 5.16
CA LYS A 266 -15.03 2.97 5.23
C LYS A 266 -15.33 3.64 3.89
N VAL A 267 -14.31 4.08 3.15
CA VAL A 267 -14.44 4.70 1.83
C VAL A 267 -15.07 3.73 0.83
N GLU A 268 -14.58 2.50 0.76
CA GLU A 268 -15.16 1.47 -0.13
C GLU A 268 -16.57 1.05 0.31
N ALA A 269 -16.85 0.98 1.62
CA ALA A 269 -18.20 0.76 2.12
C ALA A 269 -19.16 1.90 1.74
N ALA A 270 -18.71 3.16 1.76
CA ALA A 270 -19.50 4.32 1.36
C ALA A 270 -19.74 4.36 -0.17
N LYS A 271 -18.71 4.08 -0.98
CA LYS A 271 -18.83 3.93 -2.45
C LYS A 271 -19.84 2.82 -2.81
N LYS A 272 -19.70 1.65 -2.19
CA LYS A 272 -20.62 0.50 -2.41
C LYS A 272 -22.05 0.83 -2.01
N ALA A 273 -22.27 1.54 -0.90
CA ALA A 273 -23.59 2.00 -0.48
C ALA A 273 -24.20 3.01 -1.46
N LYS A 274 -23.39 3.96 -1.98
CA LYS A 274 -23.82 4.92 -3.02
C LYS A 274 -24.28 4.22 -4.29
N GLU A 275 -23.48 3.26 -4.77
CA GLU A 275 -23.79 2.47 -5.97
C GLU A 275 -25.07 1.64 -5.77
N GLN A 276 -25.22 0.99 -4.61
CA GLN A 276 -26.42 0.21 -4.31
C GLN A 276 -27.69 1.08 -4.20
N ASP A 277 -27.60 2.30 -3.68
CA ASP A 277 -28.71 3.27 -3.68
C ASP A 277 -29.08 3.75 -5.10
N LEU A 278 -28.09 3.99 -5.97
CA LEU A 278 -28.30 4.32 -7.38
C LEU A 278 -28.97 3.16 -8.15
N GLN A 279 -28.53 1.91 -7.93
CA GLN A 279 -29.16 0.73 -8.51
C GLN A 279 -30.61 0.55 -8.03
N ASN A 280 -30.85 0.68 -6.72
CA ASN A 280 -32.20 0.65 -6.15
C ASN A 280 -33.10 1.75 -6.73
N PHE A 281 -32.57 2.95 -6.94
CA PHE A 281 -33.28 4.07 -7.56
C PHE A 281 -33.64 3.77 -9.02
N ASN A 282 -32.69 3.30 -9.83
CA ASN A 282 -32.92 2.94 -11.22
C ASN A 282 -33.93 1.78 -11.38
N VAL A 283 -33.90 0.79 -10.48
CA VAL A 283 -34.91 -0.28 -10.42
C VAL A 283 -36.29 0.26 -10.05
N ALA A 284 -36.39 1.19 -9.11
CA ALA A 284 -37.66 1.80 -8.72
C ALA A 284 -38.25 2.69 -9.84
N ILE A 285 -37.42 3.50 -10.50
CA ILE A 285 -37.78 4.27 -11.71
C ILE A 285 -38.30 3.33 -12.81
N THR A 286 -37.62 2.21 -13.04
CA THR A 286 -38.02 1.20 -14.05
C THR A 286 -39.34 0.54 -13.70
N LYS A 287 -39.57 0.18 -12.43
CA LYS A 287 -40.87 -0.35 -11.95
C LYS A 287 -42.01 0.63 -12.19
N VAL A 288 -41.81 1.93 -11.94
CA VAL A 288 -42.82 2.96 -12.23
C VAL A 288 -43.05 3.13 -13.73
N LYS A 289 -41.99 3.19 -14.56
CA LYS A 289 -42.12 3.25 -16.03
C LYS A 289 -42.93 2.07 -16.57
N ASN A 290 -42.53 0.84 -16.24
CA ASN A 290 -43.22 -0.36 -16.69
C ASN A 290 -44.69 -0.41 -16.21
N ALA A 291 -44.98 0.05 -15.00
CA ALA A 291 -46.34 0.14 -14.47
C ALA A 291 -47.17 1.30 -15.06
N LEU A 292 -46.54 2.32 -15.67
CA LEU A 292 -47.19 3.36 -16.47
C LEU A 292 -47.39 2.95 -17.94
N ASP A 293 -46.50 2.12 -18.48
CA ASP A 293 -46.57 1.58 -19.84
C ASP A 293 -47.52 0.37 -19.98
N SER A 294 -47.96 -0.20 -18.85
CA SER A 294 -48.82 -1.40 -18.82
C SER A 294 -50.31 -1.14 -18.61
N LEU A 295 -50.73 0.10 -18.32
CA LEU A 295 -52.16 0.43 -18.20
C LEU A 295 -52.89 0.14 -19.52
N THR A 296 -54.03 -0.54 -19.43
CA THR A 296 -54.99 -0.63 -20.53
C THR A 296 -56.40 -0.96 -20.04
N PHE A 297 -57.41 -0.56 -20.81
CA PHE A 297 -58.79 -1.02 -20.62
C PHE A 297 -59.05 -2.46 -21.13
N ASP A 298 -58.07 -3.13 -21.74
CA ASP A 298 -58.22 -4.51 -22.18
C ASP A 298 -58.24 -5.48 -20.99
N ALA A 299 -59.42 -6.03 -20.69
CA ALA A 299 -59.66 -6.93 -19.58
C ALA A 299 -58.83 -8.23 -19.64
N LYS A 300 -58.33 -8.65 -20.82
CA LYS A 300 -57.64 -9.94 -20.99
C LYS A 300 -56.29 -10.02 -20.26
N TYR A 301 -55.69 -8.89 -19.90
CA TYR A 301 -54.46 -8.84 -19.10
C TYR A 301 -54.73 -8.95 -17.59
N GLY A 302 -56.00 -8.90 -17.15
CA GLY A 302 -56.40 -9.06 -15.76
C GLY A 302 -56.36 -7.76 -14.93
N ALA A 303 -56.79 -7.88 -13.67
CA ALA A 303 -57.13 -6.74 -12.80
C ALA A 303 -55.96 -5.76 -12.55
N ASN A 304 -54.73 -6.25 -12.43
CA ASN A 304 -53.57 -5.42 -12.08
C ASN A 304 -53.16 -4.42 -13.18
N TYR A 305 -53.58 -4.66 -14.42
CA TYR A 305 -53.34 -3.79 -15.58
C TYR A 305 -54.48 -2.79 -15.80
N GLN A 306 -55.61 -2.98 -15.11
CA GLN A 306 -56.77 -2.09 -15.24
C GLN A 306 -56.48 -0.74 -14.58
N PRO A 307 -56.89 0.40 -15.18
CA PRO A 307 -56.28 1.68 -14.85
C PRO A 307 -56.47 2.11 -13.38
N LYS A 308 -57.65 1.85 -12.80
CA LYS A 308 -57.92 2.18 -11.38
C LYS A 308 -56.94 1.47 -10.42
N VAL A 309 -56.54 0.24 -10.74
CA VAL A 309 -55.60 -0.55 -9.91
C VAL A 309 -54.17 -0.13 -10.20
N ALA A 310 -53.78 -0.06 -11.48
CA ALA A 310 -52.44 0.30 -11.91
C ALA A 310 -52.03 1.73 -11.49
N LEU A 311 -52.92 2.73 -11.61
CA LEU A 311 -52.67 4.09 -11.10
C LEU A 311 -52.48 4.10 -9.57
N GLY A 312 -53.20 3.25 -8.84
CA GLY A 312 -53.01 3.06 -7.39
C GLY A 312 -51.64 2.47 -7.06
N ILE A 313 -51.22 1.43 -7.78
CA ILE A 313 -49.88 0.81 -7.64
C ILE A 313 -48.79 1.86 -7.94
N VAL A 314 -48.92 2.64 -9.02
CA VAL A 314 -47.94 3.68 -9.36
C VAL A 314 -47.85 4.78 -8.31
N LYS A 315 -48.97 5.23 -7.74
CA LYS A 315 -48.98 6.20 -6.62
C LYS A 315 -48.22 5.65 -5.41
N THR A 316 -48.45 4.39 -5.05
CA THR A 316 -47.72 3.72 -3.96
C THR A 316 -46.22 3.58 -4.26
N LEU A 317 -45.83 3.23 -5.49
CA LEU A 317 -44.42 3.14 -5.88
C LEU A 317 -43.71 4.50 -5.80
N LEU A 318 -44.35 5.59 -6.27
CA LEU A 318 -43.82 6.96 -6.18
C LEU A 318 -43.79 7.50 -4.74
N ALA A 319 -44.64 6.99 -3.85
CA ALA A 319 -44.69 7.36 -2.43
C ALA A 319 -43.65 6.61 -1.55
N ASN A 320 -42.96 5.60 -2.09
CA ASN A 320 -42.00 4.77 -1.36
C ASN A 320 -40.55 5.19 -1.63
N SER A 321 -39.65 4.84 -0.70
CA SER A 321 -38.20 4.94 -0.94
C SER A 321 -37.73 3.97 -2.02
N PRO A 322 -36.71 4.31 -2.82
CA PRO A 322 -35.91 5.55 -2.76
C PRO A 322 -36.56 6.76 -3.45
N LEU A 323 -37.64 6.59 -4.22
CA LEU A 323 -38.25 7.68 -5.01
C LEU A 323 -38.74 8.84 -4.13
N LYS A 324 -39.34 8.53 -2.97
CA LYS A 324 -39.76 9.51 -1.94
C LYS A 324 -38.61 10.39 -1.41
N GLN A 325 -37.37 9.90 -1.42
CA GLN A 325 -36.20 10.65 -0.93
C GLN A 325 -35.57 11.51 -2.02
N LYS A 326 -35.81 11.18 -3.30
CA LYS A 326 -35.23 11.87 -4.47
C LYS A 326 -36.31 12.60 -5.29
N LEU A 327 -37.33 13.15 -4.63
CA LEU A 327 -38.49 13.78 -5.27
C LEU A 327 -38.19 15.01 -6.14
N THR A 328 -37.03 15.64 -5.95
CA THR A 328 -36.54 16.80 -6.70
C THR A 328 -35.80 16.44 -7.98
N THR A 329 -35.55 15.14 -8.27
CA THR A 329 -34.86 14.77 -9.51
C THR A 329 -35.76 14.96 -10.74
N PRO A 330 -35.16 15.26 -11.91
CA PRO A 330 -35.92 15.38 -13.16
C PRO A 330 -36.72 14.12 -13.50
N GLU A 331 -36.19 12.93 -13.22
CA GLU A 331 -36.81 11.65 -13.54
C GLU A 331 -38.09 11.43 -12.72
N VAL A 332 -38.04 11.65 -11.40
CA VAL A 332 -39.21 11.50 -10.53
C VAL A 332 -40.26 12.57 -10.86
N SER A 333 -39.82 13.78 -11.21
CA SER A 333 -40.69 14.87 -11.65
C SER A 333 -41.41 14.52 -12.96
N ALA A 334 -40.69 14.02 -13.96
CA ALA A 334 -41.27 13.57 -15.24
C ALA A 334 -42.26 12.41 -15.06
N LEU A 335 -41.98 11.45 -14.18
CA LEU A 335 -42.90 10.34 -13.88
C LEU A 335 -44.19 10.82 -13.20
N LYS A 336 -44.12 11.80 -12.29
CA LYS A 336 -45.32 12.46 -11.74
C LYS A 336 -46.13 13.16 -12.83
N THR A 337 -45.47 13.92 -13.71
CA THR A 337 -46.14 14.61 -14.84
C THR A 337 -46.83 13.61 -15.78
N ARG A 338 -46.17 12.50 -16.13
CA ARG A 338 -46.75 11.43 -16.95
C ARG A 338 -47.92 10.74 -16.25
N LEU A 339 -47.82 10.48 -14.94
CA LEU A 339 -48.96 9.99 -14.14
C LEU A 339 -50.17 10.93 -14.28
N THR A 340 -50.00 12.25 -14.12
CA THR A 340 -51.10 13.21 -14.26
C THR A 340 -51.75 13.20 -15.64
N LYS A 341 -50.97 13.09 -16.73
CA LYS A 341 -51.51 12.91 -18.10
C LYS A 341 -52.37 11.65 -18.20
N LEU A 342 -51.89 10.53 -17.66
CA LEU A 342 -52.55 9.23 -17.74
C LEU A 342 -53.79 9.15 -16.83
N GLU A 343 -53.79 9.81 -15.67
CA GLU A 343 -55.01 10.01 -14.87
C GLU A 343 -56.06 10.81 -15.63
N SER A 344 -55.64 11.85 -16.38
CA SER A 344 -56.53 12.69 -17.19
C SER A 344 -57.11 11.94 -18.40
N TYR A 345 -56.41 10.93 -18.92
CA TYR A 345 -56.94 10.03 -19.95
C TYR A 345 -57.87 8.95 -19.36
N PHE A 346 -57.37 8.11 -18.45
CA PHE A 346 -58.06 6.89 -18.06
C PHE A 346 -59.32 7.15 -17.21
N ASN A 347 -59.31 8.15 -16.30
CA ASN A 347 -60.43 8.37 -15.39
C ASN A 347 -61.75 8.80 -16.08
N PRO A 348 -61.78 9.79 -16.99
CA PRO A 348 -63.01 10.13 -17.72
C PRO A 348 -63.39 9.07 -18.76
N ASN A 349 -62.40 8.55 -19.51
CA ASN A 349 -62.67 7.65 -20.64
C ASN A 349 -63.24 6.29 -20.20
N ALA A 350 -62.98 5.84 -18.97
CA ALA A 350 -63.56 4.62 -18.41
C ALA A 350 -65.10 4.54 -18.51
N LYS A 351 -65.80 5.68 -18.35
CA LYS A 351 -67.27 5.75 -18.47
C LYS A 351 -67.76 5.79 -19.93
N LEU A 352 -66.87 6.11 -20.87
CA LEU A 352 -67.16 6.33 -22.29
C LEU A 352 -66.82 5.12 -23.17
N LEU A 353 -66.07 4.13 -22.65
CA LEU A 353 -65.74 2.86 -23.32
C LEU A 353 -66.91 2.19 -24.06
N LYS A 354 -68.11 2.22 -23.45
CA LYS A 354 -69.35 1.67 -24.01
C LYS A 354 -69.72 2.26 -25.39
N ASN A 355 -69.23 3.45 -25.72
CA ASN A 355 -69.46 4.10 -27.00
C ASN A 355 -68.74 3.35 -28.15
N MET A 356 -67.66 2.62 -27.87
CA MET A 356 -67.00 1.70 -28.83
C MET A 356 -67.69 0.31 -28.92
N ALA A 357 -68.88 0.15 -28.34
CA ALA A 357 -69.66 -1.08 -28.33
C ALA A 357 -71.13 -0.88 -28.74
N VAL A 358 -71.48 0.29 -29.29
CA VAL A 358 -72.81 0.55 -29.84
C VAL A 358 -73.06 -0.26 -31.12
N LYS A 359 -74.32 -0.56 -31.43
CA LYS A 359 -74.71 -1.34 -32.63
C LYS A 359 -74.37 -0.64 -33.95
N ASP A 360 -74.26 0.68 -33.93
CA ASP A 360 -73.87 1.51 -35.07
C ASP A 360 -72.35 1.46 -35.25
N SER A 361 -71.88 0.65 -36.19
CA SER A 361 -70.45 0.45 -36.44
C SER A 361 -69.71 1.74 -36.82
N THR A 362 -70.40 2.70 -37.46
CA THR A 362 -69.81 3.98 -37.86
C THR A 362 -69.57 4.87 -36.63
N LYS A 363 -70.56 4.98 -35.73
CA LYS A 363 -70.41 5.72 -34.46
C LYS A 363 -69.40 5.02 -33.52
N ALA A 364 -69.38 3.69 -33.50
CA ALA A 364 -68.38 2.93 -32.73
C ALA A 364 -66.95 3.17 -33.23
N LEU A 365 -66.75 3.22 -34.55
CA LEU A 365 -65.46 3.53 -35.18
C LEU A 365 -65.02 4.98 -34.92
N GLN A 366 -65.95 5.94 -35.00
CA GLN A 366 -65.66 7.34 -34.68
C GLN A 366 -65.19 7.51 -33.22
N ALA A 367 -65.90 6.90 -32.26
CA ALA A 367 -65.52 6.92 -30.86
C ALA A 367 -64.15 6.25 -30.60
N ALA A 368 -63.84 5.16 -31.32
CA ALA A 368 -62.56 4.47 -31.18
C ALA A 368 -61.38 5.29 -31.72
N ASN A 369 -61.56 6.00 -32.84
CA ASN A 369 -60.56 6.92 -33.36
C ASN A 369 -60.35 8.13 -32.44
N GLU A 370 -61.41 8.69 -31.85
CA GLU A 370 -61.30 9.78 -30.86
C GLU A 370 -60.51 9.34 -29.62
N PHE A 371 -60.75 8.11 -29.14
CA PHE A 371 -59.94 7.50 -28.08
C PHE A 371 -58.47 7.35 -28.50
N LEU A 372 -58.18 6.90 -29.72
CA LEU A 372 -56.81 6.76 -30.23
C LEU A 372 -56.07 8.11 -30.31
N THR A 373 -56.76 9.19 -30.70
CA THR A 373 -56.19 10.55 -30.66
C THR A 373 -55.88 11.01 -29.22
N LYS A 374 -56.83 10.82 -28.29
CA LYS A 374 -56.64 11.16 -26.86
C LYS A 374 -55.53 10.34 -26.22
N ALA A 375 -55.40 9.07 -26.59
CA ALA A 375 -54.34 8.16 -26.15
C ALA A 375 -52.94 8.63 -26.59
N GLY A 376 -52.82 9.12 -27.83
CA GLY A 376 -51.58 9.72 -28.34
C GLY A 376 -51.15 10.95 -27.55
N VAL A 377 -52.07 11.90 -27.32
CA VAL A 377 -51.81 13.13 -26.55
C VAL A 377 -51.45 12.85 -25.07
N ALA A 378 -52.01 11.78 -24.49
CA ALA A 378 -51.76 11.40 -23.10
C ALA A 378 -50.53 10.51 -22.89
N GLU A 379 -49.76 10.20 -23.94
CA GLU A 379 -48.55 9.35 -23.87
C GLU A 379 -48.81 7.95 -23.28
N VAL A 380 -49.94 7.32 -23.63
CA VAL A 380 -50.30 5.99 -23.11
C VAL A 380 -49.34 4.89 -23.58
N GLY A 381 -49.25 3.81 -22.80
CA GLY A 381 -48.39 2.68 -23.07
C GLY A 381 -48.78 1.87 -24.33
N LYS A 382 -47.83 1.06 -24.82
CA LYS A 382 -48.02 0.22 -26.03
C LYS A 382 -49.19 -0.75 -25.91
N LEU A 383 -49.54 -1.20 -24.69
CA LEU A 383 -50.67 -2.10 -24.44
C LEU A 383 -52.01 -1.43 -24.77
N GLU A 384 -52.27 -0.22 -24.27
CA GLU A 384 -53.47 0.55 -24.59
C GLU A 384 -53.54 0.93 -26.07
N MET A 385 -52.41 1.37 -26.67
CA MET A 385 -52.35 1.64 -28.11
C MET A 385 -52.69 0.41 -28.96
N SER A 386 -52.31 -0.79 -28.48
CA SER A 386 -52.63 -2.05 -29.16
C SER A 386 -54.09 -2.47 -28.94
N PHE A 387 -54.65 -2.26 -27.74
CA PHE A 387 -56.07 -2.47 -27.47
C PHE A 387 -56.96 -1.64 -28.41
N LEU A 388 -56.68 -0.33 -28.53
CA LEU A 388 -57.44 0.58 -29.38
C LEU A 388 -57.34 0.21 -30.86
N LYS A 389 -56.14 -0.12 -31.36
CA LYS A 389 -55.96 -0.61 -32.75
C LYS A 389 -56.74 -1.90 -33.01
N ASN A 390 -56.54 -2.94 -32.20
CA ASN A 390 -57.28 -4.20 -32.33
C ASN A 390 -58.81 -4.00 -32.26
N LYS A 391 -59.28 -3.01 -31.49
CA LYS A 391 -60.70 -2.65 -31.41
C LYS A 391 -61.20 -2.00 -32.69
N ILE A 392 -60.43 -1.07 -33.26
CA ILE A 392 -60.70 -0.44 -34.56
C ILE A 392 -60.72 -1.49 -35.67
N ASP A 393 -59.69 -2.33 -35.75
CA ASP A 393 -59.53 -3.38 -36.76
C ASP A 393 -60.69 -4.41 -36.68
N SER A 394 -61.11 -4.77 -35.47
CA SER A 394 -62.26 -5.66 -35.25
C SER A 394 -63.60 -5.04 -35.69
N ILE A 395 -63.78 -3.73 -35.51
CA ILE A 395 -64.97 -3.01 -36.02
C ILE A 395 -64.94 -2.99 -37.56
N GLN A 396 -63.79 -2.72 -38.18
CA GLN A 396 -63.63 -2.72 -39.65
C GLN A 396 -63.80 -4.13 -40.26
N ALA A 397 -63.29 -5.18 -39.63
CA ALA A 397 -63.39 -6.56 -40.12
C ALA A 397 -64.85 -7.07 -40.16
N LYS A 398 -65.68 -6.63 -39.21
CA LYS A 398 -67.12 -6.93 -39.18
C LYS A 398 -67.92 -6.33 -40.35
N MET A 399 -67.30 -5.51 -41.19
CA MET A 399 -67.94 -4.88 -42.35
C MET A 399 -67.69 -5.65 -43.68
N LYS A 400 -67.17 -6.91 -43.68
CA LYS A 400 -66.54 -7.48 -44.91
C LYS A 400 -66.75 -8.95 -45.35
N ILE A 401 -66.96 -9.97 -44.48
CA ILE A 401 -66.71 -11.40 -44.87
C ILE A 401 -67.83 -12.40 -44.45
N THR A 402 -68.07 -13.43 -45.30
CA THR A 402 -68.98 -14.59 -45.10
C THR A 402 -68.24 -15.92 -45.41
N PRO A 403 -68.55 -17.11 -44.80
CA PRO A 403 -67.60 -18.26 -44.74
C PRO A 403 -68.10 -19.66 -45.23
N ALA A 404 -67.18 -20.64 -45.41
CA ALA A 404 -67.42 -22.11 -45.46
C ALA A 404 -66.10 -22.93 -45.30
N ALA A 405 -66.13 -24.27 -45.04
CA ALA A 405 -64.92 -25.09 -44.74
C ALA A 405 -65.01 -26.64 -44.98
N SER A 406 -63.83 -27.27 -45.18
CA SER A 406 -63.30 -28.61 -44.72
C SER A 406 -64.09 -29.95 -44.75
N SER A 407 -63.44 -31.06 -45.18
CA SER A 407 -63.76 -32.48 -44.85
C SER A 407 -62.59 -33.49 -45.14
N SER A 408 -62.76 -34.81 -44.91
CA SER A 408 -61.66 -35.82 -44.74
C SER A 408 -61.87 -37.23 -45.39
N ASN A 409 -60.89 -38.16 -45.22
CA ASN A 409 -60.66 -39.42 -45.98
C ASN A 409 -61.24 -40.75 -45.41
N THR A 410 -61.25 -41.81 -46.26
CA THR A 410 -61.11 -43.25 -45.90
C THR A 410 -60.26 -44.02 -46.96
N VAL A 411 -59.89 -45.29 -46.70
CA VAL A 411 -58.72 -45.98 -47.32
C VAL A 411 -59.04 -46.95 -48.46
N ARG A 412 -58.12 -47.08 -49.43
CA ARG A 412 -57.97 -48.19 -50.41
C ARG A 412 -56.47 -48.55 -50.58
N GLY A 413 -56.17 -49.66 -51.27
CA GLY A 413 -54.79 -50.15 -51.50
C GLY A 413 -53.90 -49.21 -52.35
N ILE A 414 -52.59 -49.47 -52.38
CA ILE A 414 -51.57 -48.53 -52.87
C ILE A 414 -51.66 -48.29 -54.39
N ILE A 415 -52.20 -47.13 -54.76
CA ILE A 415 -52.22 -46.60 -56.13
C ILE A 415 -50.98 -45.75 -56.37
N LEU A 416 -50.15 -46.15 -57.34
CA LEU A 416 -48.98 -45.40 -57.78
C LEU A 416 -49.40 -44.25 -58.72
N SER A 417 -49.81 -43.13 -58.12
CA SER A 417 -50.16 -41.92 -58.86
C SER A 417 -48.95 -41.36 -59.65
N PRO A 418 -49.17 -40.65 -60.78
CA PRO A 418 -48.12 -39.89 -61.45
C PRO A 418 -47.42 -38.89 -60.50
N PRO A 419 -46.13 -38.59 -60.69
CA PRO A 419 -45.46 -37.57 -59.89
C PRO A 419 -46.14 -36.19 -60.04
N PRO A 420 -46.38 -35.42 -58.94
CA PRO A 420 -47.08 -34.14 -59.01
C PRO A 420 -46.43 -33.15 -59.99
N GLY A 421 -47.22 -32.63 -60.93
CA GLY A 421 -46.76 -31.69 -61.97
C GLY A 421 -46.05 -32.33 -63.17
N ALA A 422 -45.88 -33.66 -63.20
CA ALA A 422 -45.29 -34.35 -64.34
C ALA A 422 -46.35 -34.83 -65.35
N LYS A 423 -46.02 -34.84 -66.64
CA LYS A 423 -46.84 -35.42 -67.72
C LYS A 423 -46.25 -36.75 -68.17
N LEU A 424 -47.10 -37.74 -68.48
CA LEU A 424 -46.66 -39.00 -69.10
C LEU A 424 -46.19 -38.73 -70.54
N PHE A 425 -45.00 -39.23 -70.89
CA PHE A 425 -44.41 -39.04 -72.21
C PHE A 425 -44.72 -40.23 -73.13
N THR A 426 -45.26 -39.96 -74.31
CA THR A 426 -45.73 -40.96 -75.28
C THR A 426 -44.88 -41.04 -76.56
N GLY A 427 -43.75 -40.33 -76.62
CA GLY A 427 -42.82 -40.31 -77.75
C GLY A 427 -41.64 -41.29 -77.62
N ASN A 428 -40.72 -41.27 -78.58
CA ASN A 428 -39.53 -42.11 -78.58
C ASN A 428 -38.49 -41.62 -77.53
N PRO A 429 -38.12 -42.42 -76.50
CA PRO A 429 -37.35 -41.92 -75.35
C PRO A 429 -35.93 -41.41 -75.67
N SER A 430 -35.27 -41.94 -76.69
CA SER A 430 -33.83 -41.72 -76.94
C SER A 430 -33.46 -40.28 -77.29
N VAL A 431 -34.42 -39.45 -77.69
CA VAL A 431 -34.20 -38.03 -78.02
C VAL A 431 -34.06 -37.15 -76.75
N LEU A 432 -34.59 -37.62 -75.61
CA LEU A 432 -34.64 -36.88 -74.34
C LEU A 432 -33.31 -36.89 -73.53
N GLN A 433 -32.18 -37.15 -74.16
CA GLN A 433 -30.88 -37.26 -73.47
C GLN A 433 -29.88 -36.16 -73.86
N THR A 434 -30.11 -35.46 -74.98
CA THR A 434 -29.16 -34.50 -75.57
C THR A 434 -29.47 -33.03 -75.25
N SER A 435 -30.62 -32.72 -74.65
CA SER A 435 -31.13 -31.34 -74.47
C SER A 435 -30.69 -30.63 -73.18
N LEU A 436 -30.29 -31.36 -72.15
CA LEU A 436 -29.94 -30.81 -70.82
C LEU A 436 -28.48 -30.35 -70.68
N SER A 437 -27.60 -30.65 -71.65
CA SER A 437 -26.14 -30.51 -71.50
C SER A 437 -25.57 -29.10 -71.69
N SER A 438 -26.38 -28.11 -72.09
CA SER A 438 -25.97 -26.70 -72.27
C SER A 438 -26.23 -25.84 -71.02
N SER A 439 -25.68 -26.26 -69.88
CA SER A 439 -25.86 -25.59 -68.58
C SER A 439 -24.90 -24.41 -68.36
N ALA A 440 -23.71 -24.44 -68.96
CA ALA A 440 -22.63 -23.47 -68.68
C ALA A 440 -23.02 -22.01 -68.96
N ASP A 441 -23.53 -21.69 -70.15
CA ASP A 441 -23.89 -20.31 -70.51
C ASP A 441 -25.09 -19.79 -69.71
N ARG A 442 -26.10 -20.65 -69.49
CA ARG A 442 -27.28 -20.33 -68.68
C ARG A 442 -26.89 -20.03 -67.24
N GLN A 443 -25.99 -20.84 -66.68
CA GLN A 443 -25.46 -20.62 -65.33
C GLN A 443 -24.56 -19.38 -65.29
N ALA A 444 -23.74 -19.12 -66.31
CA ALA A 444 -22.92 -17.90 -66.38
C ALA A 444 -23.77 -16.62 -66.39
N GLN A 445 -24.88 -16.58 -67.13
CA GLN A 445 -25.81 -15.43 -67.12
C GLN A 445 -26.64 -15.33 -65.83
N ARG A 446 -27.15 -16.46 -65.29
CA ARG A 446 -27.81 -16.48 -63.96
C ARG A 446 -26.85 -15.98 -62.87
N VAL A 447 -25.60 -16.46 -62.87
CA VAL A 447 -24.56 -16.10 -61.89
C VAL A 447 -24.12 -14.64 -62.04
N ARG A 448 -23.86 -14.12 -63.25
CA ARG A 448 -23.51 -12.68 -63.41
C ARG A 448 -24.61 -11.77 -62.88
N ASN A 449 -25.86 -11.96 -63.34
CA ASN A 449 -26.98 -11.13 -62.90
C ASN A 449 -27.28 -11.24 -61.40
N ALA A 450 -26.98 -12.39 -60.78
CA ALA A 450 -27.03 -12.57 -59.32
C ALA A 450 -25.84 -11.90 -58.62
N TRP A 451 -24.63 -12.01 -59.17
CA TRP A 451 -23.42 -11.36 -58.65
C TRP A 451 -23.52 -9.84 -58.72
N ASP A 452 -24.01 -9.25 -59.80
CA ASP A 452 -24.14 -7.80 -59.94
C ASP A 452 -25.17 -7.23 -58.96
N LYS A 453 -26.28 -7.95 -58.72
CA LYS A 453 -27.29 -7.58 -57.70
C LYS A 453 -26.78 -7.80 -56.28
N LEU A 454 -26.12 -8.92 -56.02
CA LEU A 454 -25.52 -9.21 -54.72
C LEU A 454 -24.42 -8.20 -54.42
N LYS A 455 -23.55 -7.90 -55.39
CA LYS A 455 -22.50 -6.89 -55.30
C LYS A 455 -23.09 -5.50 -55.08
N ALA A 456 -24.09 -5.06 -55.83
CA ALA A 456 -24.74 -3.76 -55.55
C ALA A 456 -25.35 -3.69 -54.14
N SER A 457 -25.95 -4.78 -53.65
CA SER A 457 -26.53 -4.88 -52.30
C SER A 457 -25.46 -4.93 -51.20
N VAL A 458 -24.36 -5.66 -51.43
CA VAL A 458 -23.22 -5.79 -50.53
C VAL A 458 -22.38 -4.52 -50.54
N ASP A 459 -22.23 -3.84 -51.67
CA ASP A 459 -21.52 -2.56 -51.79
C ASP A 459 -22.36 -1.43 -51.14
N ASP A 460 -23.69 -1.40 -51.25
CA ASP A 460 -24.56 -0.49 -50.48
C ASP A 460 -24.54 -0.80 -48.97
N ALA A 461 -24.62 -2.07 -48.58
CA ALA A 461 -24.54 -2.49 -47.18
C ALA A 461 -23.16 -2.20 -46.58
N ASN A 462 -22.07 -2.51 -47.30
CA ASN A 462 -20.70 -2.20 -46.91
C ASN A 462 -20.44 -0.69 -46.93
N TYR A 463 -21.02 0.08 -47.85
CA TYR A 463 -20.91 1.54 -47.85
C TYR A 463 -21.60 2.14 -46.63
N ARG A 464 -22.82 1.70 -46.29
CA ARG A 464 -23.52 2.16 -45.07
C ARG A 464 -22.79 1.71 -43.80
N ALA A 465 -22.30 0.48 -43.76
CA ALA A 465 -21.51 -0.04 -42.64
C ALA A 465 -20.16 0.67 -42.54
N ALA A 466 -19.52 1.02 -43.65
CA ALA A 466 -18.27 1.79 -43.68
C ALA A 466 -18.49 3.24 -43.28
N VAL A 467 -19.59 3.88 -43.69
CA VAL A 467 -19.96 5.23 -43.23
C VAL A 467 -20.24 5.22 -41.72
N GLN A 468 -21.04 4.28 -41.21
CA GLN A 468 -21.28 4.16 -39.77
C GLN A 468 -20.03 3.77 -38.98
N HIS A 469 -19.17 2.93 -39.54
CA HIS A 469 -17.89 2.56 -38.95
C HIS A 469 -16.90 3.72 -39.01
N GLU A 470 -16.87 4.53 -40.06
CA GLU A 470 -16.02 5.72 -40.17
C GLU A 470 -16.53 6.85 -39.28
N GLU A 471 -17.85 7.03 -39.11
CA GLU A 471 -18.41 7.93 -38.10
C GLU A 471 -18.04 7.46 -36.69
N ALA A 472 -18.17 6.16 -36.39
CA ALA A 472 -17.77 5.60 -35.10
C ALA A 472 -16.24 5.65 -34.87
N VAL A 473 -15.44 5.44 -35.91
CA VAL A 473 -13.98 5.53 -35.87
C VAL A 473 -13.52 6.98 -35.79
N ARG A 474 -14.17 7.94 -36.45
CA ARG A 474 -13.92 9.38 -36.27
C ARG A 474 -14.34 9.83 -34.87
N ALA A 475 -15.47 9.36 -34.33
CA ALA A 475 -15.87 9.66 -32.95
C ALA A 475 -14.89 9.08 -31.93
N ASN A 476 -14.49 7.81 -32.09
CA ASN A 476 -13.51 7.14 -31.23
C ASN A 476 -12.10 7.74 -31.40
N ARG A 477 -11.71 8.12 -32.61
CA ARG A 477 -10.44 8.78 -32.91
C ARG A 477 -10.40 10.17 -32.30
N ASN A 478 -11.44 10.98 -32.46
CA ASN A 478 -11.54 12.29 -31.80
C ASN A 478 -11.50 12.13 -30.27
N PHE A 479 -12.15 11.10 -29.72
CA PHE A 479 -12.08 10.78 -28.29
C PHE A 479 -10.67 10.39 -27.84
N VAL A 480 -9.99 9.51 -28.60
CA VAL A 480 -8.61 9.07 -28.32
C VAL A 480 -7.62 10.22 -28.51
N GLU A 481 -7.68 10.99 -29.60
CA GLU A 481 -6.83 12.17 -29.83
C GLU A 481 -7.06 13.25 -28.76
N THR A 482 -8.29 13.43 -28.27
CA THR A 482 -8.57 14.30 -27.11
C THR A 482 -7.97 13.73 -25.83
N GLN A 483 -8.09 12.41 -25.60
CA GLN A 483 -7.54 11.73 -24.42
C GLN A 483 -6.01 11.68 -24.44
N GLU A 484 -5.38 11.57 -25.62
CA GLU A 484 -3.94 11.66 -25.84
C GLU A 484 -3.44 13.10 -25.73
N ALA A 485 -4.18 14.11 -26.20
CA ALA A 485 -3.86 15.50 -25.96
C ALA A 485 -3.90 15.82 -24.44
N VAL A 486 -4.93 15.36 -23.73
CA VAL A 486 -5.04 15.49 -22.27
C VAL A 486 -3.94 14.70 -21.54
N ARG A 487 -3.62 13.47 -21.97
CA ARG A 487 -2.48 12.70 -21.44
C ARG A 487 -1.13 13.35 -21.72
N SER A 488 -0.95 13.98 -22.88
CA SER A 488 0.27 14.68 -23.25
C SER A 488 0.45 15.95 -22.43
N GLN A 489 -0.62 16.72 -22.21
CA GLN A 489 -0.62 17.87 -21.30
C GLN A 489 -0.34 17.45 -19.85
N LEU A 490 -0.97 16.38 -19.36
CA LEU A 490 -0.67 15.80 -18.05
C LEU A 490 0.78 15.32 -17.95
N SER A 491 1.29 14.62 -18.96
CA SER A 491 2.67 14.12 -19.02
C SER A 491 3.69 15.26 -19.09
N GLN A 492 3.40 16.35 -19.81
CA GLN A 492 4.23 17.55 -19.83
C GLN A 492 4.22 18.25 -18.46
N ALA A 493 3.06 18.47 -17.85
CA ALA A 493 2.94 19.06 -16.51
C ALA A 493 3.61 18.17 -15.44
N GLU A 494 3.50 16.85 -15.55
CA GLU A 494 4.16 15.89 -14.66
C GLU A 494 5.67 15.82 -14.90
N ALA A 495 6.15 15.98 -16.13
CA ALA A 495 7.58 16.10 -16.46
C ALA A 495 8.18 17.43 -16.00
N GLU A 496 7.45 18.54 -16.06
CA GLU A 496 7.85 19.81 -15.43
C GLU A 496 7.86 19.70 -13.90
N SER A 497 6.85 19.06 -13.32
CA SER A 497 6.79 18.76 -11.88
C SER A 497 7.91 17.81 -11.45
N ALA A 498 8.30 16.85 -12.30
CA ALA A 498 9.43 15.97 -12.08
C ALA A 498 10.75 16.76 -12.14
N LYS A 499 10.95 17.62 -13.15
CA LYS A 499 12.12 18.51 -13.24
C LYS A 499 12.23 19.47 -12.04
N LYS A 500 11.12 20.05 -11.58
CA LYS A 500 11.10 20.91 -10.37
C LYS A 500 11.40 20.13 -9.08
N ARG A 501 10.93 18.88 -8.96
CA ARG A 501 11.32 17.98 -7.87
C ARG A 501 12.79 17.56 -7.97
N GLU A 502 13.31 17.32 -9.16
CA GLU A 502 14.70 16.95 -9.37
C GLU A 502 15.66 18.12 -9.12
N SER A 503 15.31 19.35 -9.52
CA SER A 503 16.10 20.54 -9.19
C SER A 503 16.09 20.81 -7.69
N ALA A 504 14.94 20.76 -7.04
CA ALA A 504 14.83 20.92 -5.59
C ALA A 504 15.59 19.82 -4.82
N ASN A 505 15.58 18.56 -5.30
CA ASN A 505 16.42 17.50 -4.74
C ASN A 505 17.91 17.76 -4.96
N ARG A 506 18.33 18.33 -6.10
CA ARG A 506 19.74 18.70 -6.34
C ARG A 506 20.19 19.87 -5.47
N GLU A 507 19.32 20.86 -5.24
CA GLU A 507 19.58 21.93 -4.26
C GLU A 507 19.70 21.35 -2.85
N LEU A 508 18.72 20.55 -2.38
CA LEU A 508 18.74 19.91 -1.06
C LEU A 508 19.95 18.96 -0.86
N VAL A 509 20.37 18.23 -1.90
CA VAL A 509 21.58 17.38 -1.87
C VAL A 509 22.84 18.23 -1.82
N ASN A 510 22.92 19.35 -2.57
CA ASN A 510 24.06 20.27 -2.47
C ASN A 510 24.12 20.95 -1.10
N GLU A 511 22.98 21.40 -0.55
CA GLU A 511 22.88 21.99 0.79
C GLU A 511 23.33 20.98 1.85
N THR A 512 22.76 19.77 1.87
CA THR A 512 23.15 18.74 2.83
C THR A 512 24.59 18.24 2.63
N GLN A 513 25.13 18.21 1.41
CA GLN A 513 26.56 17.94 1.20
C GLN A 513 27.46 19.09 1.68
N THR A 514 26.98 20.34 1.62
CA THR A 514 27.68 21.50 2.19
C THR A 514 27.63 21.45 3.72
N GLU A 515 26.47 21.19 4.34
CA GLU A 515 26.35 20.95 5.78
C GLU A 515 27.20 19.77 6.25
N ILE A 516 27.26 18.67 5.49
CA ILE A 516 28.12 17.52 5.79
C ILE A 516 29.60 17.93 5.69
N ALA A 517 30.00 18.72 4.70
CA ALA A 517 31.36 19.23 4.58
C ALA A 517 31.73 20.16 5.76
N GLU A 518 30.87 21.12 6.11
CA GLU A 518 31.06 22.01 7.26
C GLU A 518 31.10 21.22 8.58
N ARG A 519 30.20 20.24 8.77
CA ARG A 519 30.17 19.41 9.98
C ARG A 519 31.38 18.47 10.05
N ASN A 520 31.88 17.99 8.91
CA ASN A 520 33.13 17.22 8.86
C ASN A 520 34.35 18.09 9.16
N LEU A 521 34.38 19.34 8.67
CA LEU A 521 35.43 20.31 8.97
C LEU A 521 35.41 20.71 10.46
N ALA A 522 34.23 20.92 11.04
CA ALA A 522 34.05 21.18 12.46
C ALA A 522 34.42 19.97 13.33
N ASN A 523 34.07 18.74 12.89
CA ASN A 523 34.49 17.51 13.54
C ASN A 523 36.02 17.32 13.46
N GLN A 524 36.65 17.63 12.32
CA GLN A 524 38.10 17.57 12.16
C GLN A 524 38.78 18.58 13.08
N ALA A 525 38.35 19.85 13.09
CA ALA A 525 38.88 20.86 14.01
C ALA A 525 38.63 20.53 15.50
N LEU A 526 37.56 19.79 15.81
CA LEU A 526 37.33 19.24 17.15
C LEU A 526 38.28 18.06 17.44
N THR A 527 38.54 17.17 16.47
CA THR A 527 39.50 16.06 16.59
C THR A 527 40.92 16.59 16.74
N GLU A 528 41.32 17.62 15.99
CA GLU A 528 42.61 18.31 16.12
C GLU A 528 42.74 18.94 17.50
N ARG A 529 41.74 19.69 18.00
CA ARG A 529 41.75 20.19 19.38
C ARG A 529 41.77 19.09 20.44
N MET A 530 41.09 17.96 20.20
CA MET A 530 41.13 16.81 21.11
C MET A 530 42.49 16.11 21.06
N ALA A 531 43.17 16.10 19.91
CA ALA A 531 44.55 15.65 19.77
C ALA A 531 45.52 16.62 20.46
N ASP A 532 45.38 17.94 20.29
CA ASP A 532 46.15 18.95 21.03
C ASP A 532 45.99 18.79 22.56
N ILE A 533 44.76 18.57 23.03
CA ILE A 533 44.47 18.31 24.45
C ILE A 533 45.05 16.95 24.87
N GLN A 534 44.97 15.91 24.04
CA GLN A 534 45.60 14.62 24.32
C GLN A 534 47.13 14.69 24.32
N ASP A 535 47.75 15.51 23.48
CA ASP A 535 49.20 15.75 23.45
C ASP A 535 49.64 16.67 24.58
N GLU A 536 48.85 17.67 24.99
CA GLU A 536 49.13 18.46 26.20
C GLU A 536 48.98 17.59 27.47
N GLN A 537 47.98 16.70 27.52
CA GLN A 537 47.85 15.72 28.59
C GLN A 537 48.94 14.65 28.52
N ARG A 538 49.34 14.17 27.33
CA ARG A 538 50.44 13.21 27.16
C ARG A 538 51.74 13.87 27.56
N ASN A 539 52.08 15.07 27.11
CA ASN A 539 53.27 15.80 27.53
C ASN A 539 53.28 16.07 29.05
N ARG A 540 52.12 16.34 29.68
CA ARG A 540 51.99 16.38 31.15
C ARG A 540 52.23 15.00 31.78
N HIS A 541 51.65 13.94 31.21
CA HIS A 541 51.79 12.58 31.74
C HIS A 541 53.21 12.03 31.52
N ASP A 542 53.87 12.37 30.43
CA ASP A 542 55.25 12.07 30.06
C ASP A 542 56.23 12.89 30.92
N SER A 543 55.89 14.13 31.29
CA SER A 543 56.65 14.90 32.28
C SER A 543 56.50 14.34 33.70
N ILE A 544 55.29 13.92 34.09
CA ILE A 544 55.03 13.23 35.35
C ILE A 544 55.68 11.84 35.35
N MET A 545 55.63 11.11 34.24
CA MET A 545 56.29 9.82 34.03
C MET A 545 57.80 9.98 33.95
N ALA A 546 58.35 11.07 33.41
CA ALA A 546 59.79 11.36 33.43
C ALA A 546 60.25 11.66 34.85
N HIS A 547 59.52 12.49 35.62
CA HIS A 547 59.82 12.68 37.03
C HIS A 547 59.61 11.41 37.87
N GLN A 548 58.60 10.59 37.57
CA GLN A 548 58.42 9.30 38.22
C GLN A 548 59.45 8.27 37.74
N LEU A 549 59.97 8.38 36.52
CA LEU A 549 61.03 7.53 35.97
C LEU A 549 62.39 7.95 36.51
N ASP A 550 62.66 9.23 36.75
CA ASP A 550 63.84 9.69 37.49
C ASP A 550 63.78 9.23 38.95
N ASN A 551 62.62 9.39 39.62
CA ASN A 551 62.44 8.84 40.96
C ASN A 551 62.50 7.30 40.98
N HIS A 552 61.99 6.62 39.96
CA HIS A 552 62.12 5.17 39.78
C HIS A 552 63.48 4.74 39.25
N ASN A 553 64.30 5.64 38.70
CA ASN A 553 65.68 5.38 38.27
C ASN A 553 66.62 5.56 39.46
N LEU A 554 66.46 6.61 40.27
CA LEU A 554 67.11 6.75 41.58
C LEU A 554 66.72 5.58 42.51
N ALA A 555 65.44 5.23 42.57
CA ALA A 555 64.98 4.07 43.31
C ALA A 555 65.43 2.75 42.65
N ARG A 556 65.56 2.68 41.31
CA ARG A 556 66.15 1.52 40.62
C ARG A 556 67.65 1.44 40.80
N GLU A 557 68.39 2.52 40.95
CA GLU A 557 69.83 2.52 41.21
C GLU A 557 70.06 2.02 42.64
N ALA A 558 69.38 2.59 43.63
CA ALA A 558 69.39 2.07 45.00
C ALA A 558 68.90 0.60 45.08
N THR A 559 67.86 0.24 44.30
CA THR A 559 67.39 -1.15 44.20
C THR A 559 68.30 -2.01 43.34
N ARG A 560 69.13 -1.47 42.45
CA ARG A 560 70.05 -2.20 41.55
C ARG A 560 71.41 -2.42 42.19
N ASP A 561 71.91 -1.50 43.02
CA ASP A 561 73.05 -1.81 43.88
C ASP A 561 72.69 -2.98 44.81
N PHE A 562 71.47 -2.96 45.34
CA PHE A 562 70.90 -4.06 46.12
C PHE A 562 70.64 -5.32 45.26
N VAL A 563 69.99 -5.20 44.09
CA VAL A 563 69.62 -6.34 43.23
C VAL A 563 70.81 -6.91 42.46
N ASP A 564 71.84 -6.14 42.13
CA ASP A 564 73.08 -6.65 41.54
C ASP A 564 73.94 -7.34 42.62
N SER A 565 73.91 -6.88 43.88
CA SER A 565 74.45 -7.68 45.01
C SER A 565 73.70 -9.01 45.21
N MET A 566 72.37 -9.00 45.08
CA MET A 566 71.53 -10.21 45.11
C MET A 566 71.65 -11.05 43.84
N ASN A 567 71.94 -10.46 42.67
CA ASN A 567 72.10 -11.16 41.40
C ASN A 567 73.47 -11.81 41.29
N VAL A 568 74.55 -11.22 41.81
CA VAL A 568 75.82 -11.96 41.98
C VAL A 568 75.58 -13.25 42.79
N LEU A 569 74.68 -13.20 43.77
CA LEU A 569 74.28 -14.33 44.63
C LEU A 569 73.22 -15.27 43.99
N LYS A 570 72.38 -14.76 43.08
CA LYS A 570 71.27 -15.46 42.42
C LYS A 570 71.66 -16.07 41.07
N THR A 571 72.44 -15.35 40.25
CA THR A 571 73.02 -15.84 39.00
C THR A 571 73.98 -17.00 39.25
N GLN A 572 74.70 -17.03 40.38
CA GLN A 572 75.43 -18.25 40.82
C GLN A 572 74.51 -19.49 40.92
N LYS A 573 73.27 -19.34 41.38
CA LYS A 573 72.27 -20.43 41.48
C LYS A 573 71.48 -20.67 40.19
N GLU A 574 71.28 -19.63 39.38
CA GLU A 574 70.50 -19.74 38.13
C GLU A 574 71.31 -20.30 36.97
N VAL A 575 72.64 -20.21 36.99
CA VAL A 575 73.51 -20.96 36.06
C VAL A 575 73.30 -22.48 36.25
N GLU A 576 73.29 -22.97 37.50
CA GLU A 576 73.02 -24.39 37.81
C GLU A 576 71.62 -24.84 37.34
N ALA A 577 70.61 -23.96 37.43
CA ALA A 577 69.23 -24.25 37.02
C ALA A 577 68.98 -24.13 35.50
N ALA A 578 69.76 -23.30 34.80
CA ALA A 578 69.60 -23.05 33.36
C ALA A 578 70.08 -24.24 32.50
N GLU A 579 71.11 -24.96 32.94
CA GLU A 579 71.59 -26.15 32.22
C GLU A 579 70.58 -27.31 32.28
N GLN A 580 69.90 -27.50 33.42
CA GLN A 580 68.91 -28.57 33.58
C GLN A 580 67.66 -28.37 32.70
N ASN A 581 67.10 -27.15 32.64
CA ASN A 581 65.89 -26.88 31.85
C ASN A 581 66.12 -26.96 30.34
N LYS A 582 67.35 -26.75 29.87
CA LYS A 582 67.72 -26.81 28.44
C LYS A 582 67.58 -28.22 27.85
N ALA A 583 67.60 -29.26 28.69
CA ALA A 583 67.37 -30.65 28.28
C ALA A 583 65.88 -31.03 28.11
N LEU A 584 64.95 -30.31 28.76
CA LEU A 584 63.52 -30.69 28.74
C LEU A 584 62.77 -30.23 27.48
N ASP A 585 63.02 -29.02 26.97
CA ASP A 585 62.34 -28.48 25.76
C ASP A 585 62.66 -29.31 24.49
N GLN A 586 63.83 -29.95 24.44
CA GLN A 586 64.19 -30.87 23.36
C GLN A 586 63.37 -32.19 23.37
N ALA A 587 62.82 -32.59 24.51
CA ALA A 587 62.04 -33.83 24.62
C ALA A 587 60.59 -33.66 24.13
N GLN A 588 59.94 -32.54 24.48
CA GLN A 588 58.50 -32.36 24.19
C GLN A 588 58.21 -32.06 22.71
N ARG A 589 59.12 -31.40 21.99
CA ARG A 589 58.94 -31.07 20.56
C ARG A 589 58.92 -32.29 19.63
N LYS A 590 59.36 -33.46 20.12
CA LYS A 590 59.33 -34.70 19.35
C LYS A 590 57.95 -35.38 19.34
N ALA A 591 57.11 -35.14 20.35
CA ALA A 591 55.87 -35.91 20.57
C ALA A 591 54.63 -35.40 19.81
N VAL A 592 54.69 -34.22 19.19
CA VAL A 592 53.53 -33.59 18.52
C VAL A 592 53.50 -33.86 17.01
N ASN A 593 54.65 -34.21 16.40
CA ASN A 593 54.78 -34.34 14.95
C ASN A 593 54.17 -35.64 14.38
N ASP A 594 54.02 -36.68 15.22
CA ASP A 594 53.63 -38.02 14.78
C ASP A 594 52.11 -38.22 14.64
N ASN A 595 51.29 -37.27 15.12
CA ASN A 595 49.82 -37.40 15.16
C ASN A 595 49.10 -36.69 14.00
N GLN A 596 49.82 -35.96 13.14
CA GLN A 596 49.21 -35.14 12.07
C GLN A 596 48.96 -35.92 10.76
N THR A 597 49.53 -37.12 10.62
CA THR A 597 49.70 -37.83 9.34
C THR A 597 48.70 -38.98 9.12
N ALA A 598 47.62 -39.04 9.92
CA ALA A 598 46.68 -40.18 9.95
C ALA A 598 45.29 -39.90 9.36
N ILE A 599 44.97 -38.65 8.98
CA ILE A 599 43.59 -38.23 8.63
C ILE A 599 43.36 -38.08 7.11
N TYR A 600 44.42 -38.09 6.29
CA TYR A 600 44.35 -37.79 4.84
C TYR A 600 44.09 -39.01 3.92
N LEU A 601 43.68 -40.16 4.46
CA LEU A 601 43.65 -41.44 3.73
C LEU A 601 42.31 -42.22 3.83
N ALA A 602 41.20 -41.53 4.12
CA ALA A 602 39.93 -42.18 4.47
C ALA A 602 38.73 -41.92 3.54
N ASP A 603 38.76 -40.91 2.66
CA ASP A 603 37.54 -40.35 2.05
C ASP A 603 37.60 -40.24 0.50
N GLN A 604 37.89 -41.35 -0.18
CA GLN A 604 37.96 -41.43 -1.66
C GLN A 604 37.20 -42.64 -2.25
N ALA A 605 36.01 -42.98 -1.71
CA ALA A 605 35.24 -44.15 -2.15
C ALA A 605 33.70 -44.00 -2.02
N ALA A 606 33.13 -42.92 -2.56
CA ALA A 606 31.66 -42.69 -2.58
C ALA A 606 31.13 -42.08 -3.89
N LEU A 607 31.73 -42.46 -5.04
CA LEU A 607 31.19 -42.14 -6.37
C LEU A 607 30.05 -43.12 -6.74
N GLU A 608 29.19 -42.73 -7.69
CA GLU A 608 28.22 -43.58 -8.41
C GLU A 608 26.98 -44.15 -7.65
N GLN A 609 25.95 -43.34 -7.35
CA GLN A 609 24.56 -43.90 -7.34
C GLN A 609 23.37 -42.93 -7.57
N THR A 610 23.32 -42.12 -8.64
CA THR A 610 22.04 -41.46 -9.02
C THR A 610 21.91 -40.97 -10.48
N LYS A 611 21.72 -41.87 -11.46
CA LYS A 611 21.19 -41.52 -12.81
C LYS A 611 20.48 -42.70 -13.49
N ARG A 612 19.13 -42.68 -13.56
CA ARG A 612 18.30 -43.02 -14.76
C ARG A 612 16.79 -43.10 -14.47
N ALA A 613 16.02 -42.95 -15.55
CA ALA A 613 14.63 -43.38 -15.79
C ALA A 613 13.44 -42.52 -15.30
N GLN A 614 12.81 -41.80 -16.26
CA GLN A 614 11.35 -41.71 -16.45
C GLN A 614 11.04 -41.08 -17.83
N ARG A 615 10.07 -41.63 -18.60
CA ARG A 615 9.55 -41.05 -19.88
C ARG A 615 8.25 -41.73 -20.38
N ALA A 616 7.19 -40.93 -20.68
CA ALA A 616 6.03 -41.10 -21.60
C ALA A 616 4.93 -42.21 -21.41
N GLN A 617 3.63 -41.85 -21.65
CA GLN A 617 2.49 -42.67 -22.19
C GLN A 617 1.12 -41.90 -22.33
N GLU A 618 0.17 -42.33 -23.22
CA GLU A 618 -1.12 -41.63 -23.63
C GLU A 618 -2.30 -42.56 -24.19
N GLU A 619 -3.62 -42.23 -23.97
CA GLU A 619 -4.96 -42.46 -24.69
C GLU A 619 -5.54 -43.87 -25.21
N ARG A 620 -6.78 -44.19 -25.74
CA ARG A 620 -8.20 -43.66 -26.05
C ARG A 620 -9.27 -44.81 -26.40
N MET A 621 -10.59 -44.54 -26.77
CA MET A 621 -11.56 -45.26 -27.76
C MET A 621 -13.12 -45.52 -27.44
N ASN A 622 -14.05 -45.80 -28.45
CA ASN A 622 -15.58 -46.09 -28.34
C ASN A 622 -16.42 -46.53 -29.67
N PHE A 623 -17.67 -47.20 -29.70
CA PHE A 623 -18.58 -47.47 -30.96
C PHE A 623 -20.17 -47.93 -30.91
N VAL A 624 -20.89 -48.43 -32.02
CA VAL A 624 -22.42 -48.41 -32.42
C VAL A 624 -23.11 -49.49 -33.47
N LYS A 625 -24.50 -49.62 -33.71
CA LYS A 625 -25.42 -50.02 -34.96
C LYS A 625 -26.43 -51.32 -34.95
N VAL A 626 -27.47 -51.81 -35.79
CA VAL A 626 -28.27 -51.76 -37.16
C VAL A 626 -29.74 -52.49 -37.25
N GLU A 627 -30.60 -52.55 -38.38
CA GLU A 627 -31.62 -53.64 -38.95
C GLU A 627 -32.90 -53.34 -39.93
N THR A 628 -33.87 -54.28 -40.35
CA THR A 628 -34.80 -54.33 -41.63
C THR A 628 -36.29 -55.03 -41.72
N TYR A 629 -37.11 -55.10 -42.87
CA TYR A 629 -38.62 -55.54 -43.05
C TYR A 629 -39.28 -56.22 -44.42
N THR A 630 -40.65 -56.27 -44.71
CA THR A 630 -41.58 -57.24 -45.55
C THR A 630 -42.61 -56.76 -46.73
N PRO A 631 -43.51 -57.60 -47.41
CA PRO A 631 -44.39 -57.34 -48.65
C PRO A 631 -45.62 -56.35 -48.71
N ASN A 632 -46.20 -56.02 -49.92
CA ASN A 632 -47.11 -54.82 -50.10
C ASN A 632 -48.28 -54.63 -51.17
N TYR A 633 -48.45 -55.33 -52.30
CA TYR A 633 -49.54 -55.10 -53.34
C TYR A 633 -49.68 -53.70 -54.03
N LEU A 634 -49.14 -53.50 -55.25
CA LEU A 634 -49.15 -52.20 -55.98
C LEU A 634 -50.12 -52.11 -57.18
N LYS A 635 -50.70 -50.92 -57.42
CA LYS A 635 -51.68 -50.63 -58.50
C LYS A 635 -51.38 -49.37 -59.32
N ASN A 636 -51.89 -49.28 -60.55
CA ASN A 636 -51.82 -48.10 -61.41
C ASN A 636 -52.89 -47.04 -61.06
N ASP A 637 -52.81 -45.87 -61.71
CA ASP A 637 -53.70 -44.72 -61.53
C ASP A 637 -55.18 -45.03 -61.82
N SER A 638 -55.43 -45.91 -62.78
CA SER A 638 -56.74 -46.44 -63.16
C SER A 638 -57.26 -47.53 -62.19
N GLY A 639 -56.54 -47.79 -61.09
CA GLY A 639 -56.94 -48.68 -60.00
C GLY A 639 -56.66 -50.16 -60.22
N GLN A 640 -55.96 -50.55 -61.29
CA GLN A 640 -55.66 -51.94 -61.63
C GLN A 640 -54.30 -52.36 -61.06
N CYS A 641 -54.19 -53.57 -60.50
CA CYS A 641 -52.88 -54.10 -60.05
C CYS A 641 -51.90 -54.21 -61.23
N PHE A 642 -50.62 -53.89 -60.99
CA PHE A 642 -49.57 -54.22 -61.95
C PHE A 642 -49.44 -55.75 -62.09
N PRO A 643 -49.04 -56.29 -63.25
CA PRO A 643 -48.87 -57.73 -63.43
C PRO A 643 -47.84 -58.29 -62.45
N TRP A 644 -48.10 -59.47 -61.91
CA TRP A 644 -47.15 -60.16 -61.03
C TRP A 644 -46.11 -60.90 -61.88
N ASN A 645 -44.95 -61.17 -61.29
CA ASN A 645 -43.81 -61.74 -62.00
C ASN A 645 -43.42 -60.95 -63.27
N ALA A 646 -43.44 -59.62 -63.18
CA ALA A 646 -43.24 -58.72 -64.32
C ALA A 646 -42.55 -57.40 -63.94
N MET A 647 -42.01 -56.72 -64.96
CA MET A 647 -41.54 -55.33 -64.91
C MET A 647 -42.42 -54.46 -65.81
N THR A 648 -42.74 -53.24 -65.39
CA THR A 648 -43.47 -52.23 -66.18
C THR A 648 -42.78 -50.87 -66.11
N GLU A 649 -42.33 -50.34 -67.25
CA GLU A 649 -41.68 -49.02 -67.34
C GLU A 649 -42.66 -47.92 -67.76
N LEU A 650 -42.55 -46.74 -67.12
CA LEU A 650 -43.35 -45.53 -67.37
C LEU A 650 -42.44 -44.30 -67.33
N VAL A 651 -42.57 -43.38 -68.30
CA VAL A 651 -41.72 -42.18 -68.40
C VAL A 651 -42.54 -40.92 -68.22
N TYR A 652 -42.15 -40.08 -67.25
CA TYR A 652 -42.77 -38.81 -66.91
C TYR A 652 -41.81 -37.64 -67.13
N THR A 653 -42.32 -36.47 -67.49
CA THR A 653 -41.51 -35.26 -67.77
C THR A 653 -42.06 -34.04 -67.03
N TYR A 654 -41.16 -33.16 -66.58
CA TYR A 654 -41.48 -31.91 -65.88
C TYR A 654 -41.12 -30.71 -66.75
N GLU A 655 -41.98 -29.68 -66.72
CA GLU A 655 -41.84 -28.43 -67.47
C GLU A 655 -41.87 -27.24 -66.50
N ASP A 656 -41.16 -26.16 -66.82
CA ASP A 656 -41.21 -24.91 -66.06
C ASP A 656 -42.38 -23.98 -66.49
N ALA A 657 -42.49 -22.83 -65.83
CA ALA A 657 -43.52 -21.82 -66.13
C ALA A 657 -43.41 -21.17 -67.52
N PHE A 658 -42.37 -21.51 -68.29
CA PHE A 658 -42.14 -21.04 -69.66
C PHE A 658 -42.19 -22.20 -70.69
N GLY A 659 -42.52 -23.42 -70.25
CA GLY A 659 -42.68 -24.61 -71.09
C GLY A 659 -41.38 -25.37 -71.40
N PHE A 660 -40.27 -25.07 -70.73
CA PHE A 660 -39.00 -25.79 -70.93
C PHE A 660 -38.90 -27.01 -70.03
N GLN A 661 -38.38 -28.12 -70.56
CA GLN A 661 -38.19 -29.34 -69.78
C GLN A 661 -37.10 -29.15 -68.71
N ILE A 662 -37.48 -29.30 -67.44
CA ILE A 662 -36.60 -29.18 -66.26
C ILE A 662 -36.33 -30.52 -65.56
N GLY A 663 -36.88 -31.62 -66.06
CA GLY A 663 -36.54 -32.96 -65.59
C GLY A 663 -37.35 -34.08 -66.23
N LYS A 664 -37.04 -35.32 -65.83
CA LYS A 664 -37.82 -36.52 -66.15
C LYS A 664 -37.70 -37.59 -65.06
N VAL A 665 -38.70 -38.45 -64.93
CA VAL A 665 -38.69 -39.65 -64.08
C VAL A 665 -38.97 -40.86 -64.95
N VAL A 666 -38.07 -41.84 -64.94
CA VAL A 666 -38.32 -43.18 -65.48
C VAL A 666 -38.66 -44.08 -64.29
N ARG A 667 -39.91 -44.55 -64.22
CA ARG A 667 -40.42 -45.43 -63.16
C ARG A 667 -40.55 -46.84 -63.69
N ARG A 668 -39.88 -47.80 -63.06
CA ARG A 668 -40.00 -49.25 -63.30
C ARG A 668 -40.68 -49.91 -62.10
N VAL A 669 -41.87 -50.43 -62.28
CA VAL A 669 -42.56 -51.22 -61.25
C VAL A 669 -42.22 -52.68 -61.47
N VAL A 670 -41.53 -53.30 -60.51
CA VAL A 670 -41.15 -54.72 -60.56
C VAL A 670 -41.94 -55.44 -59.47
N VAL A 671 -42.69 -56.49 -59.80
CA VAL A 671 -43.49 -57.25 -58.83
C VAL A 671 -43.07 -58.72 -58.88
N ASN A 672 -42.57 -59.26 -57.77
CA ASN A 672 -42.17 -60.66 -57.70
C ASN A 672 -43.37 -61.62 -57.73
N ALA A 673 -43.10 -62.92 -57.86
CA ALA A 673 -44.12 -63.96 -57.88
C ALA A 673 -44.98 -64.01 -56.60
N GLN A 674 -44.48 -63.48 -55.46
CA GLN A 674 -45.16 -63.44 -54.16
C GLN A 674 -45.99 -62.16 -53.95
N GLY A 675 -46.03 -61.23 -54.90
CA GLY A 675 -46.82 -59.99 -54.81
C GLY A 675 -46.19 -58.87 -53.98
N TYR A 676 -44.90 -58.95 -53.63
CA TYR A 676 -44.16 -57.77 -53.20
C TYR A 676 -43.77 -56.96 -54.44
N GLY A 677 -44.38 -55.80 -54.59
CA GLY A 677 -44.02 -54.82 -55.61
C GLY A 677 -42.95 -53.88 -55.08
N VAL A 678 -41.93 -53.63 -55.89
CA VAL A 678 -40.91 -52.63 -55.60
C VAL A 678 -40.82 -51.63 -56.76
N VAL A 679 -40.92 -50.34 -56.42
CA VAL A 679 -40.94 -49.24 -57.39
C VAL A 679 -39.54 -48.69 -57.52
N TYR A 680 -38.90 -49.02 -58.63
CA TYR A 680 -37.66 -48.40 -59.04
C TYR A 680 -38.00 -47.04 -59.71
N GLU A 681 -37.41 -45.92 -59.28
CA GLU A 681 -37.44 -44.64 -60.02
C GLU A 681 -36.06 -44.03 -60.31
N GLN A 682 -35.76 -43.71 -61.58
CA GLN A 682 -34.66 -42.85 -61.99
C GLN A 682 -35.20 -41.44 -62.21
N THR A 683 -34.87 -40.52 -61.31
CA THR A 683 -35.14 -39.08 -61.49
C THR A 683 -33.93 -38.41 -62.12
N VAL A 684 -34.13 -37.66 -63.20
CA VAL A 684 -33.13 -36.79 -63.82
C VAL A 684 -33.59 -35.34 -63.66
N ASN A 685 -32.76 -34.53 -63.00
CA ASN A 685 -33.06 -33.14 -62.66
C ASN A 685 -32.57 -32.13 -63.73
N GLU A 686 -32.78 -30.82 -63.50
CA GLU A 686 -32.37 -29.73 -64.42
C GLU A 686 -30.86 -29.75 -64.75
N SER A 687 -30.02 -30.28 -63.84
CA SER A 687 -28.57 -30.44 -64.06
C SER A 687 -28.17 -31.74 -64.79
N GLY A 688 -29.13 -32.48 -65.33
CA GLY A 688 -28.89 -33.75 -66.04
C GLY A 688 -28.41 -34.90 -65.15
N THR A 689 -28.43 -34.72 -63.83
CA THR A 689 -27.90 -35.68 -62.85
C THR A 689 -28.97 -36.73 -62.55
N SER A 690 -28.63 -38.01 -62.70
CA SER A 690 -29.54 -39.11 -62.35
C SER A 690 -29.43 -39.46 -60.87
N SER A 691 -30.56 -39.50 -60.17
CA SER A 691 -30.71 -40.10 -58.84
C SER A 691 -31.68 -41.26 -58.92
N PHE A 692 -31.28 -42.42 -58.40
CA PHE A 692 -31.99 -43.68 -58.52
C PHE A 692 -32.59 -44.06 -57.17
N THR A 693 -33.82 -44.56 -57.14
CA THR A 693 -34.49 -45.00 -55.91
C THR A 693 -35.21 -46.34 -56.10
N LEU A 694 -35.46 -47.01 -54.98
CA LEU A 694 -36.23 -48.24 -54.81
C LEU A 694 -37.22 -48.05 -53.66
N ASN A 695 -38.52 -48.11 -53.94
CA ASN A 695 -39.59 -47.71 -53.01
C ASN A 695 -39.33 -46.33 -52.37
N GLY A 696 -38.75 -45.39 -53.13
CA GLY A 696 -38.38 -44.05 -52.67
C GLY A 696 -37.09 -43.96 -51.85
N GLN A 697 -36.41 -45.07 -51.55
CA GLN A 697 -35.09 -45.08 -50.90
C GLN A 697 -33.97 -45.05 -51.94
N PRO A 698 -32.90 -44.24 -51.78
CA PRO A 698 -31.85 -44.13 -52.79
C PRO A 698 -31.05 -45.42 -52.99
N ILE A 699 -30.75 -45.74 -54.25
CA ILE A 699 -29.91 -46.86 -54.69
C ILE A 699 -28.82 -46.37 -55.67
N THR A 700 -27.88 -47.23 -56.04
CA THR A 700 -26.84 -46.90 -57.03
C THR A 700 -27.34 -47.10 -58.47
N GLU A 701 -26.68 -46.42 -59.42
CA GLU A 701 -26.92 -46.62 -60.86
C GLU A 701 -26.67 -48.07 -61.31
N ASN A 702 -25.77 -48.80 -60.65
CA ASN A 702 -25.52 -50.19 -60.99
C ASN A 702 -26.70 -51.09 -60.59
N ILE A 703 -27.28 -50.89 -59.40
CA ILE A 703 -28.52 -51.56 -58.96
C ILE A 703 -29.68 -51.16 -59.88
N TRP A 704 -29.73 -49.90 -60.32
CA TRP A 704 -30.71 -49.48 -61.33
C TRP A 704 -30.58 -50.30 -62.62
N LEU A 705 -29.41 -50.30 -63.25
CA LEU A 705 -29.22 -50.89 -64.57
C LEU A 705 -29.39 -52.42 -64.57
N HIS A 706 -29.01 -53.09 -63.47
CA HIS A 706 -29.04 -54.55 -63.38
C HIS A 706 -30.30 -55.14 -62.73
N ASP A 707 -30.93 -54.47 -61.76
CA ASP A 707 -32.00 -55.08 -60.95
C ASP A 707 -33.39 -54.54 -61.30
N SER A 708 -33.50 -53.29 -61.76
CA SER A 708 -34.80 -52.66 -62.07
C SER A 708 -35.50 -53.24 -63.31
N ASN A 709 -34.78 -54.03 -64.11
CA ASN A 709 -35.33 -54.83 -65.21
C ASN A 709 -36.11 -56.08 -64.71
N GLY A 710 -35.94 -56.46 -63.43
CA GLY A 710 -36.52 -57.64 -62.81
C GLY A 710 -35.63 -58.89 -62.76
N SER A 711 -34.43 -58.90 -63.35
CA SER A 711 -33.57 -60.09 -63.45
C SER A 711 -33.30 -60.85 -62.14
N PRO A 712 -33.09 -60.21 -60.97
CA PRO A 712 -32.91 -60.94 -59.70
C PRO A 712 -34.22 -61.14 -58.90
N PHE A 713 -35.38 -60.68 -59.43
CA PHE A 713 -36.62 -60.53 -58.67
C PHE A 713 -37.84 -61.23 -59.32
N LEU A 714 -37.69 -61.68 -60.57
CA LEU A 714 -38.71 -62.37 -61.35
C LEU A 714 -38.26 -63.81 -61.66
N SER A 715 -39.18 -64.77 -61.61
CA SER A 715 -38.95 -66.18 -61.95
C SER A 715 -39.28 -66.48 -63.42
N GLU A 716 -38.64 -67.50 -64.00
CA GLU A 716 -38.99 -67.97 -65.35
C GLU A 716 -40.46 -68.43 -65.42
N GLY A 717 -41.13 -68.11 -66.53
CA GLY A 717 -42.57 -68.37 -66.73
C GLY A 717 -43.37 -67.20 -67.32
N GLY A 718 -42.81 -65.99 -67.33
CA GLY A 718 -43.44 -64.79 -67.88
C GLY A 718 -44.43 -64.10 -66.92
N PRO A 719 -45.16 -63.06 -67.40
CA PRO A 719 -46.03 -62.25 -66.56
C PRO A 719 -47.28 -63.03 -66.10
N ILE A 720 -47.46 -63.08 -64.79
CA ILE A 720 -48.57 -63.79 -64.13
C ILE A 720 -49.71 -62.79 -63.86
N LYS A 721 -50.94 -63.17 -64.22
CA LYS A 721 -52.13 -62.38 -63.92
C LYS A 721 -52.44 -62.48 -62.41
N PRO A 722 -52.53 -61.37 -61.64
CA PRO A 722 -52.68 -61.42 -60.19
C PRO A 722 -53.92 -62.25 -59.77
N PRO A 723 -53.79 -63.27 -58.91
CA PRO A 723 -54.84 -64.26 -58.68
C PRO A 723 -56.09 -63.72 -57.97
N ASN A 724 -55.97 -62.60 -57.26
CA ASN A 724 -57.06 -61.71 -56.87
C ASN A 724 -56.48 -60.30 -56.62
N CYS A 725 -56.89 -59.31 -57.40
CA CYS A 725 -56.59 -57.90 -57.12
C CYS A 725 -57.77 -57.29 -56.34
N PRO A 726 -57.56 -56.80 -55.10
CA PRO A 726 -58.57 -56.08 -54.32
C PRO A 726 -58.59 -54.59 -54.70
#